data_AF-A0A8H4NAY0-F1
#
_entry.id   AF-A0A8H4NAY0-F1
#
_cell.length_a   1.000
_cell.length_b   1.000
_cell.length_c   1.000
_cell.angle_alpha   90.00
_cell.angle_beta   90.00
_cell.angle_gamma   90.00
#
_symmetry.space_group_name_H-M   'P 1'
#
loop_
_entity.id
_entity.type
_entity.pdbx_description
1 polymer ?
#
loop_
_entity_poly.entity_id
_entity_poly.type
_entity_poly.pdbx_seq_one_letter_code
_entity_poly.pdbx_strand_id
1 'polypeptide(L)'
;MTIAEFLPAVCVVFALWLAIAALRRLVFHPLAHFPGPKLAALSKWYEFYYDVVLKGQFTFQIQDLHKKYGTATECYIVSAESAYNKLILGPIIRINPEELHISDSHFWDELYARNSKADKYSWMTARFSPSSAPKTHADTVEYQVHRIRRAALNPLFSKRVIYESEALLSSKLSLVCEQLTQHSNSSRPINLVDVWTAFTGDIITGLSWGVCYDSLASEGCRDNFHASVISAGRFSIFSLHFPSVHYILQRIPLEWLAKLWPNRAPLLHYRKIVREQLPQLLRDDAQPTEKPPHPILFKEILRSNLPPADKTIPRIAAETSNLVGAGVETVARAMCVASFHIIINPLIYRRLKQELRELIPDTSAGRNLRVLERGAYLAACIREGVRLAGGIPGRLPRLHDKELVYGPWIIPARTPVSMSIRDVDLDEEIFPEPRRFMPERWLGNPKAPDGIPLERYFMGFGKGDRGCLGINLALAELTLGLGTAFREFEFELFETDERDVELAHDFFLGSSPLDSKEGTAVESESDSVLKMDIRVLRPSDIPHVQTANITNLPENYFCKYYLYHALSWPQLSYVAVDVSRPPKSPYDPPKIVGYVLAKMEEDPADGIQHGHITSLSVMRTHRRLGLAEKLMRQSQRAMAETFGAHYVSLHVRVSNTAALRLYRDTLGFGVDKVEAKYYADGEDAYSMRMDLSDIRQAMIDEIISDGEDEGEPVGSMGNKEDEAADSKGEKKRKVKVGRALGVGELVERNESAQAA
;
A
#
# COMPACT_ATOMS: atom_id res chain seq x y z
N MET A 1 -26.94 -53.03 -40.25
CA MET A 1 -26.90 -51.57 -40.21
C MET A 1 -25.77 -51.12 -39.32
N THR A 2 -24.82 -50.38 -39.84
CA THR A 2 -23.60 -49.98 -39.12
C THR A 2 -23.79 -48.62 -38.46
N ILE A 3 -23.03 -48.32 -37.39
CA ILE A 3 -23.03 -47.00 -36.73
C ILE A 3 -22.79 -45.85 -37.74
N ALA A 4 -22.09 -46.13 -38.84
CA ALA A 4 -21.84 -45.19 -39.93
C ALA A 4 -23.10 -44.73 -40.67
N GLU A 5 -24.15 -45.54 -40.73
CA GLU A 5 -25.42 -45.19 -41.42
C GLU A 5 -26.28 -44.23 -40.59
N PHE A 6 -26.14 -44.23 -39.26
CA PHE A 6 -26.87 -43.33 -38.36
C PHE A 6 -26.17 -42.00 -38.11
N LEU A 7 -24.86 -41.92 -38.32
CA LEU A 7 -24.07 -40.73 -38.02
C LEU A 7 -24.59 -39.46 -38.78
N PRO A 8 -24.92 -39.52 -40.09
CA PRO A 8 -25.46 -38.35 -40.79
C PRO A 8 -26.81 -37.90 -40.22
N ALA A 9 -27.70 -38.84 -39.88
CA ALA A 9 -29.00 -38.53 -39.29
C ALA A 9 -28.86 -37.87 -37.92
N VAL A 10 -27.96 -38.38 -37.08
CA VAL A 10 -27.63 -37.78 -35.77
C VAL A 10 -27.07 -36.37 -35.94
N CYS A 11 -26.15 -36.15 -36.90
CA CYS A 11 -25.62 -34.81 -37.20
C CYS A 11 -26.71 -33.84 -37.65
N VAL A 12 -27.65 -34.27 -38.51
CA VAL A 12 -28.77 -33.43 -38.96
C VAL A 12 -29.70 -33.08 -37.81
N VAL A 13 -30.09 -34.06 -36.98
CA VAL A 13 -30.94 -33.82 -35.79
C VAL A 13 -30.24 -32.85 -34.83
N PHE A 14 -28.94 -33.02 -34.60
CA PHE A 14 -28.16 -32.13 -33.75
C PHE A 14 -28.08 -30.71 -34.33
N ALA A 15 -27.85 -30.56 -35.64
CA ALA A 15 -27.83 -29.27 -36.30
C ALA A 15 -29.19 -28.55 -36.24
N LEU A 16 -30.29 -29.27 -36.46
CA LEU A 16 -31.65 -28.74 -36.30
C LEU A 16 -31.92 -28.30 -34.86
N TRP A 17 -31.51 -29.11 -33.88
CA TRP A 17 -31.62 -28.75 -32.47
C TRP A 17 -30.86 -27.46 -32.13
N LEU A 18 -29.63 -27.30 -32.65
CA LEU A 18 -28.85 -26.07 -32.51
C LEU A 18 -29.52 -24.87 -33.18
N ALA A 19 -30.07 -25.04 -34.39
CA ALA A 19 -30.76 -23.98 -35.11
C ALA A 19 -32.03 -23.51 -34.38
N ILE A 20 -32.83 -24.44 -33.86
CA ILE A 20 -34.02 -24.14 -33.04
C ILE A 20 -33.61 -23.43 -31.74
N ALA A 21 -32.55 -23.89 -31.07
CA ALA A 21 -32.05 -23.24 -29.87
C ALA A 21 -31.56 -21.81 -30.16
N ALA A 22 -30.88 -21.59 -31.29
CA ALA A 22 -30.43 -20.28 -31.74
C ALA A 22 -31.63 -19.35 -32.01
N LEU A 23 -32.62 -19.82 -32.77
CA LEU A 23 -33.84 -19.05 -33.07
C LEU A 23 -34.59 -18.68 -31.80
N ARG A 24 -34.75 -19.63 -30.86
CA ARG A 24 -35.37 -19.39 -29.55
C ARG A 24 -34.63 -18.31 -28.76
N ARG A 25 -33.30 -18.31 -28.75
CA ARG A 25 -32.49 -17.36 -27.95
C ARG A 25 -32.40 -15.97 -28.57
N LEU A 26 -32.38 -15.88 -29.90
CA LEU A 26 -32.17 -14.63 -30.63
C LEU A 26 -33.46 -13.89 -30.98
N VAL A 27 -34.58 -14.60 -31.16
CA VAL A 27 -35.83 -14.01 -31.66
C VAL A 27 -36.93 -14.10 -30.60
N PHE A 28 -37.17 -15.30 -30.04
CA PHE A 28 -38.31 -15.52 -29.14
C PHE A 28 -37.99 -15.38 -27.65
N HIS A 29 -36.73 -15.11 -27.30
CA HIS A 29 -36.34 -14.93 -25.91
C HIS A 29 -36.92 -13.60 -25.39
N PRO A 30 -37.41 -13.52 -24.14
CA PRO A 30 -37.88 -12.26 -23.57
C PRO A 30 -36.84 -11.14 -23.66
N LEU A 31 -35.55 -11.51 -23.60
CA LEU A 31 -34.43 -10.57 -23.70
C LEU A 31 -33.92 -10.31 -25.14
N ALA A 32 -34.63 -10.76 -26.18
CA ALA A 32 -34.18 -10.64 -27.58
C ALA A 32 -34.09 -9.19 -28.07
N HIS A 33 -34.91 -8.30 -27.50
CA HIS A 33 -35.00 -6.89 -27.85
C HIS A 33 -33.95 -6.00 -27.17
N PHE A 34 -33.27 -6.50 -26.14
CA PHE A 34 -32.17 -5.77 -25.50
C PHE A 34 -30.91 -5.80 -26.38
N PRO A 35 -30.15 -4.68 -26.44
CA PRO A 35 -28.96 -4.58 -27.28
C PRO A 35 -27.82 -5.44 -26.71
N GLY A 36 -26.88 -5.86 -27.58
CA GLY A 36 -25.73 -6.67 -27.19
C GLY A 36 -25.26 -7.63 -28.29
N PRO A 37 -24.11 -8.30 -28.11
CA PRO A 37 -23.59 -9.23 -29.11
C PRO A 37 -24.53 -10.42 -29.34
N LYS A 38 -24.85 -10.71 -30.60
CA LYS A 38 -25.66 -11.90 -30.94
C LYS A 38 -24.97 -13.20 -30.53
N LEU A 39 -23.63 -13.27 -30.59
CA LEU A 39 -22.86 -14.42 -30.10
C LEU A 39 -23.03 -14.65 -28.59
N ALA A 40 -23.06 -13.57 -27.81
CA ALA A 40 -23.31 -13.63 -26.38
C ALA A 40 -24.74 -14.07 -26.08
N ALA A 41 -25.73 -13.56 -26.82
CA ALA A 41 -27.12 -13.99 -26.71
C ALA A 41 -27.33 -15.47 -27.11
N LEU A 42 -26.50 -16.01 -28.00
CA LEU A 42 -26.59 -17.41 -28.46
C LEU A 42 -26.10 -18.42 -27.42
N SER A 43 -24.99 -18.15 -26.73
CA SER A 43 -24.43 -19.11 -25.78
C SER A 43 -23.50 -18.49 -24.73
N LYS A 44 -23.37 -19.16 -23.58
CA LYS A 44 -22.39 -18.84 -22.54
C LYS A 44 -20.94 -19.18 -22.95
N TRP A 45 -20.71 -19.74 -24.14
CA TRP A 45 -19.35 -19.93 -24.66
C TRP A 45 -18.66 -18.61 -24.99
N TYR A 46 -19.43 -17.55 -25.24
CA TYR A 46 -18.89 -16.21 -25.36
C TYR A 46 -18.24 -15.78 -24.03
N GLU A 47 -18.96 -15.90 -22.92
CA GLU A 47 -18.45 -15.65 -21.56
C GLU A 47 -17.26 -16.56 -21.24
N PHE A 48 -17.36 -17.86 -21.53
CA PHE A 48 -16.26 -18.83 -21.35
C PHE A 48 -14.97 -18.43 -22.06
N TYR A 49 -15.06 -17.88 -23.27
CA TYR A 49 -13.89 -17.45 -24.01
C TYR A 49 -13.14 -16.34 -23.26
N TYR A 50 -13.83 -15.33 -22.74
CA TYR A 50 -13.18 -14.26 -22.01
C TYR A 50 -12.75 -14.66 -20.59
N ASP A 51 -13.56 -15.46 -19.90
CA ASP A 51 -13.24 -15.92 -18.55
C ASP A 51 -12.11 -16.96 -18.55
N VAL A 52 -12.19 -18.00 -19.38
CA VAL A 52 -11.23 -19.13 -19.31
C VAL A 52 -10.12 -19.02 -20.35
N VAL A 53 -10.43 -18.74 -21.62
CA VAL A 53 -9.41 -18.70 -22.69
C VAL A 53 -8.55 -17.45 -22.57
N LEU A 54 -9.17 -16.29 -22.34
CA LEU A 54 -8.47 -15.01 -22.14
C LEU A 54 -8.15 -14.71 -20.67
N LYS A 55 -8.46 -15.64 -19.74
CA LYS A 55 -8.08 -15.58 -18.33
C LYS A 55 -8.68 -14.36 -17.59
N GLY A 56 -9.97 -14.38 -17.31
CA GLY A 56 -10.64 -13.41 -16.44
C GLY A 56 -10.85 -12.04 -17.08
N GLN A 57 -11.07 -11.99 -18.40
CA GLN A 57 -11.20 -10.74 -19.16
C GLN A 57 -12.65 -10.30 -19.38
N PHE A 58 -13.65 -11.07 -18.94
CA PHE A 58 -15.04 -10.79 -19.30
C PHE A 58 -15.56 -9.50 -18.69
N THR A 59 -15.15 -9.14 -17.48
CA THR A 59 -15.52 -7.86 -16.83
C THR A 59 -15.04 -6.65 -17.63
N PHE A 60 -13.82 -6.68 -18.17
CA PHE A 60 -13.31 -5.62 -19.06
C PHE A 60 -14.04 -5.61 -20.41
N GLN A 61 -14.30 -6.80 -20.96
CA GLN A 61 -15.06 -6.93 -22.20
C GLN A 61 -16.47 -6.34 -22.07
N ILE A 62 -17.13 -6.47 -20.92
CA ILE A 62 -18.45 -5.87 -20.68
C ILE A 62 -18.41 -4.35 -20.84
N GLN A 63 -17.34 -3.68 -20.39
CA GLN A 63 -17.17 -2.23 -20.59
C GLN A 63 -17.09 -1.88 -22.08
N ASP A 64 -16.34 -2.66 -22.86
CA ASP A 64 -16.26 -2.45 -24.31
C ASP A 64 -17.60 -2.75 -25.02
N LEU A 65 -18.38 -3.69 -24.48
CA LEU A 65 -19.75 -3.91 -24.94
C LEU A 65 -20.65 -2.72 -24.64
N HIS A 66 -20.53 -2.07 -23.48
CA HIS A 66 -21.27 -0.84 -23.18
C HIS A 66 -20.88 0.31 -24.10
N LYS A 67 -19.59 0.50 -24.39
CA LYS A 67 -19.13 1.49 -25.38
C LYS A 67 -19.73 1.24 -26.77
N LYS A 68 -19.88 -0.03 -27.14
CA LYS A 68 -20.36 -0.44 -28.48
C LYS A 68 -21.89 -0.47 -28.61
N TYR A 69 -22.60 -0.90 -27.57
CA TYR A 69 -24.04 -1.19 -27.62
C TYR A 69 -24.87 -0.36 -26.63
N GLY A 70 -24.28 0.14 -25.55
CA GLY A 70 -24.98 0.87 -24.48
C GLY A 70 -25.27 2.35 -24.79
N THR A 71 -24.50 2.97 -25.70
CA THR A 71 -24.70 4.36 -26.15
C THR A 71 -25.40 4.46 -27.51
N ALA A 72 -25.42 3.36 -28.28
CA ALA A 72 -25.54 3.39 -29.74
C ALA A 72 -26.95 3.16 -30.29
N THR A 73 -28.01 3.29 -29.49
CA THR A 73 -29.36 3.08 -30.02
C THR A 73 -30.13 4.39 -30.07
N GLU A 74 -30.18 5.00 -31.26
CA GLU A 74 -31.22 5.95 -31.63
C GLU A 74 -32.52 5.17 -31.77
N CYS A 75 -33.43 5.23 -30.78
CA CYS A 75 -34.82 4.87 -31.02
C CYS A 75 -35.62 6.14 -31.29
N TYR A 76 -36.03 6.30 -32.55
CA TYR A 76 -37.07 7.24 -32.92
C TYR A 76 -38.41 6.67 -32.44
N ILE A 77 -38.87 7.10 -31.25
CA ILE A 77 -40.27 6.88 -30.87
C ILE A 77 -41.08 7.96 -31.60
N VAL A 78 -41.93 7.54 -32.54
CA VAL A 78 -42.95 8.42 -33.12
C VAL A 78 -44.06 8.55 -32.08
N SER A 79 -44.02 9.58 -31.23
CA SER A 79 -45.21 10.03 -30.51
C SER A 79 -45.95 11.05 -31.38
N ALA A 80 -47.29 11.02 -31.35
CA ALA A 80 -48.17 11.86 -32.16
C ALA A 80 -48.12 13.36 -31.82
N GLU A 81 -47.24 13.79 -30.89
CA GLU A 81 -47.11 15.17 -30.44
C GLU A 81 -45.63 15.58 -30.44
N SER A 82 -45.24 16.28 -31.52
CA SER A 82 -44.17 17.28 -31.63
C SER A 82 -43.27 17.49 -30.39
N ALA A 83 -42.22 16.67 -30.23
CA ALA A 83 -40.92 17.08 -29.67
C ALA A 83 -39.86 16.01 -30.00
N TYR A 84 -38.82 16.38 -30.76
CA TYR A 84 -37.64 15.54 -30.98
C TYR A 84 -36.82 15.45 -29.67
N ASN A 85 -37.16 14.51 -28.79
CA ASN A 85 -36.34 14.20 -27.62
C ASN A 85 -35.40 13.04 -27.95
N LYS A 86 -34.09 13.30 -27.85
CA LYS A 86 -33.03 12.28 -27.91
C LYS A 86 -33.23 11.27 -26.78
N LEU A 87 -33.90 10.16 -27.04
CA LEU A 87 -34.11 9.11 -26.06
C LEU A 87 -32.82 8.29 -25.93
N ILE A 88 -32.00 8.63 -24.93
CA ILE A 88 -30.84 7.83 -24.56
C ILE A 88 -31.40 6.51 -24.01
N LEU A 89 -31.21 5.40 -24.72
CA LEU A 89 -31.70 4.07 -24.33
C LEU A 89 -31.02 3.51 -23.08
N GLY A 90 -30.16 4.28 -22.41
CA GLY A 90 -29.46 3.92 -21.18
C GLY A 90 -28.42 2.81 -21.40
N PRO A 91 -27.31 2.80 -20.65
CA PRO A 91 -26.27 1.79 -20.78
C PRO A 91 -26.71 0.42 -20.21
N ILE A 92 -27.64 -0.26 -20.90
CA ILE A 92 -28.10 -1.61 -20.60
C ILE A 92 -27.85 -2.53 -21.79
N ILE A 93 -27.25 -3.69 -21.54
CA ILE A 93 -26.91 -4.66 -22.59
C ILE A 93 -27.17 -6.10 -22.12
N ARG A 94 -27.44 -6.99 -23.07
CA ARG A 94 -27.49 -8.44 -22.86
C ARG A 94 -26.10 -9.05 -23.06
N ILE A 95 -25.54 -9.63 -22.00
CA ILE A 95 -24.14 -10.09 -21.96
C ILE A 95 -23.99 -11.61 -22.08
N ASN A 96 -25.06 -12.36 -21.90
CA ASN A 96 -25.14 -13.80 -22.18
C ASN A 96 -26.61 -14.17 -22.51
N PRO A 97 -26.98 -15.46 -22.69
CA PRO A 97 -28.35 -15.80 -23.05
C PRO A 97 -29.42 -15.38 -22.03
N GLU A 98 -29.06 -15.21 -20.75
CA GLU A 98 -30.02 -15.04 -19.65
C GLU A 98 -29.83 -13.72 -18.87
N GLU A 99 -28.68 -13.07 -18.96
CA GLU A 99 -28.28 -11.96 -18.10
C GLU A 99 -28.21 -10.61 -18.83
N LEU A 100 -28.72 -9.57 -18.16
CA LEU A 100 -28.55 -8.17 -18.53
C LEU A 100 -27.50 -7.51 -17.61
N HIS A 101 -26.73 -6.59 -18.17
CA HIS A 101 -25.81 -5.74 -17.41
C HIS A 101 -26.17 -4.27 -17.61
N ILE A 102 -26.19 -3.51 -16.52
CA ILE A 102 -26.41 -2.06 -16.50
C ILE A 102 -25.09 -1.37 -16.10
N SER A 103 -24.74 -0.27 -16.75
CA SER A 103 -23.57 0.55 -16.41
C SER A 103 -24.00 1.98 -16.10
N ASP A 104 -24.83 2.13 -15.07
CA ASP A 104 -25.34 3.41 -14.55
C ASP A 104 -25.19 3.42 -13.03
N SER A 105 -24.25 4.22 -12.53
CA SER A 105 -23.91 4.33 -11.11
C SER A 105 -25.09 4.75 -10.21
N HIS A 106 -26.07 5.48 -10.75
CA HIS A 106 -27.25 5.93 -10.01
C HIS A 106 -28.30 4.82 -9.83
N PHE A 107 -28.29 3.81 -10.71
CA PHE A 107 -29.25 2.70 -10.66
C PHE A 107 -28.92 1.64 -9.60
N TRP A 108 -27.72 1.67 -9.01
CA TRP A 108 -27.28 0.64 -8.06
C TRP A 108 -28.22 0.50 -6.86
N ASP A 109 -28.77 1.60 -6.34
CA ASP A 109 -29.68 1.56 -5.18
C ASP A 109 -31.02 0.89 -5.49
N GLU A 110 -31.46 0.84 -6.75
CA GLU A 110 -32.64 0.06 -7.14
C GLU A 110 -32.28 -1.43 -7.25
N LEU A 111 -31.17 -1.76 -7.92
CA LEU A 111 -30.78 -3.15 -8.17
C LEU A 111 -30.31 -3.88 -6.89
N TYR A 112 -29.66 -3.17 -5.97
CA TYR A 112 -29.07 -3.70 -4.74
C TYR A 112 -29.63 -3.07 -3.48
N ALA A 113 -30.89 -2.61 -3.53
CA ALA A 113 -31.59 -1.99 -2.42
C ALA A 113 -31.50 -2.83 -1.13
N ARG A 114 -31.49 -2.13 0.01
CA ARG A 114 -31.80 -2.76 1.31
C ARG A 114 -33.23 -3.30 1.27
N ASN A 115 -33.44 -4.51 1.79
CA ASN A 115 -34.70 -5.24 1.71
C ASN A 115 -35.21 -5.48 0.28
N SER A 116 -34.33 -5.55 -0.72
CA SER A 116 -34.71 -5.95 -2.09
C SER A 116 -35.30 -7.36 -2.16
N LYS A 117 -34.98 -8.20 -1.16
CA LYS A 117 -35.36 -9.63 -1.11
C LYS A 117 -34.89 -10.43 -2.33
N ALA A 118 -33.91 -9.90 -3.06
CA ALA A 118 -33.45 -10.50 -4.31
C ALA A 118 -32.62 -11.77 -4.05
N ASP A 119 -32.86 -12.78 -4.89
CA ASP A 119 -32.06 -13.99 -4.92
C ASP A 119 -30.74 -13.75 -5.65
N LYS A 120 -29.73 -14.56 -5.34
CA LYS A 120 -28.53 -14.65 -6.17
C LYS A 120 -28.82 -15.49 -7.42
N TYR A 121 -28.05 -15.25 -8.47
CA TYR A 121 -28.11 -16.11 -9.65
C TYR A 121 -27.40 -17.45 -9.39
N SER A 122 -28.14 -18.56 -9.48
CA SER A 122 -27.64 -19.90 -9.17
C SER A 122 -26.41 -20.30 -10.00
N TRP A 123 -26.41 -19.91 -11.28
CA TRP A 123 -25.25 -20.09 -12.17
C TRP A 123 -24.00 -19.42 -11.58
N MET A 124 -24.11 -18.17 -11.13
CA MET A 124 -23.01 -17.43 -10.53
C MET A 124 -22.49 -18.09 -9.26
N THR A 125 -23.37 -18.65 -8.41
CA THR A 125 -22.97 -19.32 -7.16
C THR A 125 -22.31 -20.69 -7.38
N ALA A 126 -22.58 -21.36 -8.51
CA ALA A 126 -22.08 -22.70 -8.80
C ALA A 126 -20.53 -22.77 -8.91
N ARG A 127 -19.87 -21.62 -9.09
CA ARG A 127 -18.40 -21.52 -9.10
C ARG A 127 -17.75 -21.93 -7.77
N PHE A 128 -18.44 -21.71 -6.65
CA PHE A 128 -17.85 -21.92 -5.32
C PHE A 128 -18.04 -23.32 -4.78
N SER A 129 -19.14 -23.99 -5.14
CA SER A 129 -19.48 -25.30 -4.62
C SER A 129 -20.50 -26.01 -5.50
N PRO A 130 -20.45 -27.36 -5.59
CA PRO A 130 -21.46 -28.12 -6.28
C PRO A 130 -22.79 -27.99 -5.54
N SER A 131 -23.92 -28.14 -6.25
CA SER A 131 -25.26 -27.97 -5.66
C SER A 131 -25.54 -28.90 -4.48
N SER A 132 -24.82 -30.00 -4.36
CA SER A 132 -24.93 -30.97 -3.25
C SER A 132 -24.06 -30.65 -2.03
N ALA A 133 -23.15 -29.68 -2.10
CA ALA A 133 -22.30 -29.33 -0.97
C ALA A 133 -23.07 -28.51 0.09
N PRO A 134 -22.65 -28.55 1.36
CA PRO A 134 -23.19 -27.67 2.39
C PRO A 134 -22.99 -26.20 2.01
N LYS A 135 -24.08 -25.52 1.66
CA LYS A 135 -24.06 -24.09 1.26
C LYS A 135 -23.69 -23.19 2.45
N THR A 136 -22.71 -22.32 2.27
CA THR A 136 -22.34 -21.25 3.20
C THR A 136 -23.33 -20.09 3.14
N HIS A 137 -23.22 -19.08 3.99
CA HIS A 137 -24.08 -17.91 3.86
C HIS A 137 -23.81 -17.20 2.53
N ALA A 138 -22.53 -17.11 2.12
CA ALA A 138 -22.11 -16.39 0.93
C ALA A 138 -22.65 -17.00 -0.37
N ASP A 139 -22.70 -18.33 -0.51
CA ASP A 139 -23.18 -19.02 -1.72
C ASP A 139 -24.69 -19.37 -1.69
N THR A 140 -25.39 -19.04 -0.59
CA THR A 140 -26.83 -19.25 -0.48
C THR A 140 -27.58 -18.42 -1.52
N VAL A 141 -28.35 -19.10 -2.38
CA VAL A 141 -29.11 -18.47 -3.47
C VAL A 141 -30.31 -17.71 -2.92
N GLU A 142 -31.14 -18.41 -2.16
CA GLU A 142 -32.45 -17.96 -1.71
C GLU A 142 -32.31 -16.87 -0.62
N TYR A 143 -32.97 -15.74 -0.82
CA TYR A 143 -32.91 -14.61 0.11
C TYR A 143 -33.29 -14.98 1.54
N GLN A 144 -34.39 -15.73 1.72
CA GLN A 144 -34.89 -16.06 3.06
C GLN A 144 -33.92 -16.92 3.86
N VAL A 145 -33.30 -17.92 3.21
CA VAL A 145 -32.31 -18.80 3.83
C VAL A 145 -31.03 -18.02 4.14
N HIS A 146 -30.59 -17.17 3.21
CA HIS A 146 -29.46 -16.27 3.44
C HIS A 146 -29.70 -15.36 4.64
N ARG A 147 -30.87 -14.75 4.75
CA ARG A 147 -31.23 -13.84 5.85
C ARG A 147 -31.07 -14.52 7.21
N ILE A 148 -31.55 -15.76 7.34
CA ILE A 148 -31.46 -16.54 8.59
C ILE A 148 -29.99 -16.84 8.92
N ARG A 149 -29.22 -17.35 7.95
CA ARG A 149 -27.78 -17.65 8.12
C ARG A 149 -26.97 -16.40 8.47
N ARG A 150 -27.22 -15.30 7.75
CA ARG A 150 -26.57 -14.01 7.96
C ARG A 150 -26.89 -13.40 9.32
N ALA A 151 -28.13 -13.52 9.78
CA ALA A 151 -28.54 -13.01 11.10
C ALA A 151 -27.76 -13.66 12.25
N ALA A 152 -27.42 -14.95 12.14
CA ALA A 152 -26.60 -15.64 13.14
C ALA A 152 -25.12 -15.18 13.13
N LEU A 153 -24.61 -14.73 11.98
CA LEU A 153 -23.22 -14.29 11.82
C LEU A 153 -23.01 -12.81 12.12
N ASN A 154 -24.02 -11.95 11.87
CA ASN A 154 -23.91 -10.50 12.03
C ASN A 154 -23.34 -10.05 13.39
N PRO A 155 -23.77 -10.59 14.55
CA PRO A 155 -23.23 -10.18 15.85
C PRO A 155 -21.73 -10.42 15.97
N LEU A 156 -21.22 -11.48 15.32
CA LEU A 156 -19.84 -11.93 15.38
C LEU A 156 -18.87 -11.02 14.62
N PHE A 157 -19.39 -10.19 13.72
CA PHE A 157 -18.62 -9.19 12.96
C PHE A 157 -19.04 -7.75 13.32
N SER A 158 -19.68 -7.57 14.48
CA SER A 158 -20.02 -6.24 14.99
C SER A 158 -18.76 -5.52 15.52
N LYS A 159 -18.74 -4.19 15.47
CA LYS A 159 -17.63 -3.39 16.04
C LYS A 159 -17.27 -3.79 17.46
N ARG A 160 -18.28 -4.12 18.28
CA ARG A 160 -18.09 -4.59 19.65
C ARG A 160 -17.21 -5.84 19.70
N VAL A 161 -17.52 -6.87 18.90
CA VAL A 161 -16.74 -8.12 18.88
C VAL A 161 -15.33 -7.89 18.34
N ILE A 162 -15.18 -6.97 17.38
CA ILE A 162 -13.85 -6.60 16.86
C ILE A 162 -12.99 -5.95 17.96
N TYR A 163 -13.55 -5.03 18.75
CA TYR A 163 -12.84 -4.49 19.92
C TYR A 163 -12.58 -5.52 21.01
N GLU A 164 -13.52 -6.46 21.25
CA GLU A 164 -13.27 -7.60 22.17
C GLU A 164 -12.14 -8.51 21.67
N SER A 165 -11.87 -8.51 20.36
CA SER A 165 -10.78 -9.29 19.73
C SER A 165 -9.47 -8.51 19.59
N GLU A 166 -9.37 -7.29 20.12
CA GLU A 166 -8.21 -6.40 19.93
C GLU A 166 -6.89 -7.05 20.38
N ALA A 167 -6.91 -7.88 21.42
CA ALA A 167 -5.73 -8.62 21.86
C ALA A 167 -5.18 -9.56 20.77
N LEU A 168 -6.05 -10.25 20.02
CA LEU A 168 -5.64 -11.08 18.89
C LEU A 168 -5.01 -10.19 17.79
N LEU A 169 -5.71 -9.14 17.37
CA LEU A 169 -5.25 -8.26 16.30
C LEU A 169 -3.89 -7.63 16.64
N SER A 170 -3.74 -7.10 17.86
CA SER A 170 -2.49 -6.50 18.34
C SER A 170 -1.36 -7.52 18.43
N SER A 171 -1.64 -8.76 18.87
CA SER A 171 -0.62 -9.82 18.90
C SER A 171 -0.08 -10.15 17.50
N LYS A 172 -0.96 -10.21 16.49
CA LYS A 172 -0.55 -10.48 15.10
C LYS A 172 0.16 -9.28 14.49
N LEU A 173 -0.26 -8.06 14.83
CA LEU A 173 0.43 -6.84 14.41
C LEU A 173 1.85 -6.74 15.01
N SER A 174 2.06 -7.21 16.24
CA SER A 174 3.40 -7.36 16.85
C SER A 174 4.33 -8.19 15.99
N LEU A 175 3.85 -9.35 15.52
CA LEU A 175 4.62 -10.22 14.63
C LEU A 175 4.87 -9.57 13.25
N VAL A 176 3.93 -8.79 12.71
CA VAL A 176 4.18 -8.01 11.49
C VAL A 176 5.35 -7.05 11.67
N CYS A 177 5.34 -6.25 12.74
CA CYS A 177 6.43 -5.31 13.01
C CYS A 177 7.75 -6.03 13.29
N GLU A 178 7.72 -7.20 13.93
CA GLU A 178 8.91 -8.04 14.10
C GLU A 178 9.49 -8.46 12.76
N GLN A 179 8.66 -8.98 11.84
CA GLN A 179 9.09 -9.36 10.49
C GLN A 179 9.67 -8.17 9.72
N LEU A 180 9.01 -7.01 9.76
CA LEU A 180 9.49 -5.78 9.12
C LEU A 180 10.82 -5.29 9.72
N THR A 181 11.00 -5.42 11.04
CA THR A 181 12.24 -5.04 11.74
C THR A 181 13.39 -5.98 11.36
N GLN A 182 13.14 -7.28 11.33
CA GLN A 182 14.15 -8.29 10.95
C GLN A 182 14.64 -8.06 9.52
N HIS A 183 13.73 -7.80 8.59
CA HIS A 183 14.08 -7.55 7.19
C HIS A 183 14.79 -6.20 7.00
N SER A 184 14.36 -5.17 7.73
CA SER A 184 15.02 -3.87 7.76
C SER A 184 16.51 -3.98 8.14
N ASN A 185 16.79 -4.67 9.25
CA ASN A 185 18.16 -4.87 9.75
C ASN A 185 19.05 -5.63 8.76
N SER A 186 18.46 -6.43 7.88
CA SER A 186 19.17 -7.21 6.87
C SER A 186 19.35 -6.49 5.53
N SER A 187 18.76 -5.30 5.36
CA SER A 187 18.66 -4.57 4.08
C SER A 187 18.19 -5.49 2.93
N ARG A 188 17.22 -6.37 3.21
CA ARG A 188 16.61 -7.24 2.21
C ARG A 188 15.19 -6.77 1.93
N PRO A 189 14.76 -6.71 0.66
CA PRO A 189 13.39 -6.37 0.34
C PRO A 189 12.44 -7.46 0.87
N ILE A 190 11.28 -7.04 1.35
CA ILE A 190 10.18 -7.91 1.77
C ILE A 190 8.96 -7.64 0.89
N ASN A 191 8.25 -8.69 0.48
CA ASN A 191 7.01 -8.55 -0.27
C ASN A 191 5.84 -8.26 0.70
N LEU A 192 5.24 -7.06 0.59
CA LEU A 192 4.11 -6.69 1.42
C LEU A 192 2.85 -7.54 1.16
N VAL A 193 2.69 -8.17 0.00
CA VAL A 193 1.60 -9.13 -0.24
C VAL A 193 1.69 -10.29 0.73
N ASP A 194 2.88 -10.86 0.90
CA ASP A 194 3.09 -11.97 1.82
C ASP A 194 2.81 -11.55 3.27
N VAL A 195 3.29 -10.37 3.68
CA VAL A 195 3.08 -9.83 5.02
C VAL A 195 1.60 -9.59 5.30
N TRP A 196 0.88 -8.90 4.41
CA TRP A 196 -0.53 -8.56 4.62
C TRP A 196 -1.45 -9.78 4.51
N THR A 197 -1.11 -10.74 3.64
CA THR A 197 -1.83 -12.02 3.56
C THR A 197 -1.62 -12.85 4.83
N ALA A 198 -0.39 -12.92 5.34
CA ALA A 198 -0.11 -13.60 6.59
C ALA A 198 -0.84 -12.95 7.78
N PHE A 199 -0.85 -11.62 7.84
CA PHE A 199 -1.54 -10.85 8.88
C PHE A 199 -3.04 -11.12 8.92
N THR A 200 -3.72 -10.96 7.79
CA THR A 200 -5.17 -11.17 7.66
C THR A 200 -5.54 -12.65 7.83
N GLY A 201 -4.72 -13.56 7.30
CA GLY A 201 -4.88 -15.00 7.42
C GLY A 201 -4.80 -15.50 8.85
N ASP A 202 -3.81 -15.07 9.62
CA ASP A 202 -3.66 -15.48 11.02
C ASP A 202 -4.80 -14.94 11.90
N ILE A 203 -5.28 -13.71 11.65
CA ILE A 203 -6.42 -13.15 12.37
C ILE A 203 -7.69 -13.96 12.09
N ILE A 204 -8.04 -14.16 10.82
CA ILE A 204 -9.33 -14.82 10.49
C ILE A 204 -9.33 -16.30 10.86
N THR A 205 -8.18 -16.99 10.78
CA THR A 205 -8.07 -18.38 11.23
C THR A 205 -8.21 -18.49 12.75
N GLY A 206 -7.57 -17.59 13.50
CA GLY A 206 -7.75 -17.44 14.95
C GLY A 206 -9.20 -17.17 15.35
N LEU A 207 -9.88 -16.22 14.70
CA LEU A 207 -11.30 -15.95 14.96
C LEU A 207 -12.22 -17.11 14.59
N SER A 208 -11.88 -17.86 13.53
CA SER A 208 -12.74 -18.92 13.01
C SER A 208 -12.76 -20.15 13.91
N TRP A 209 -11.59 -20.59 14.39
CA TRP A 209 -11.43 -21.86 15.09
C TRP A 209 -10.71 -21.76 16.43
N GLY A 210 -10.22 -20.58 16.82
CA GLY A 210 -9.36 -20.41 18.00
C GLY A 210 -7.92 -20.86 17.77
N VAL A 211 -7.56 -21.25 16.54
CA VAL A 211 -6.25 -21.77 16.15
C VAL A 211 -5.75 -20.98 14.95
N CYS A 212 -4.55 -20.43 15.06
CA CYS A 212 -3.89 -19.69 13.99
C CYS A 212 -3.19 -20.64 13.02
N TYR A 213 -3.04 -20.25 11.76
CA TYR A 213 -2.18 -20.97 10.81
C TYR A 213 -0.69 -20.65 11.02
N ASP A 214 -0.40 -19.50 11.63
CA ASP A 214 0.93 -18.99 11.98
C ASP A 214 1.79 -18.65 10.76
N SER A 215 1.16 -18.08 9.73
CA SER A 215 1.83 -17.56 8.54
C SER A 215 2.89 -16.50 8.88
N LEU A 216 2.64 -15.64 9.87
CA LEU A 216 3.55 -14.57 10.26
C LEU A 216 4.85 -15.07 10.90
N ALA A 217 4.88 -16.32 11.37
CA ALA A 217 6.09 -16.94 11.91
C ALA A 217 6.99 -17.55 10.81
N SER A 218 6.48 -17.68 9.58
CA SER A 218 7.25 -18.24 8.46
C SER A 218 8.27 -17.24 7.91
N GLU A 219 9.36 -17.75 7.34
CA GLU A 219 10.42 -16.91 6.75
C GLU A 219 9.85 -16.02 5.64
N GLY A 220 9.98 -14.70 5.81
CA GLY A 220 9.43 -13.71 4.88
C GLY A 220 7.92 -13.79 4.71
N CYS A 221 7.20 -14.40 5.66
CA CYS A 221 5.76 -14.62 5.63
C CYS A 221 5.27 -15.46 4.43
N ARG A 222 6.14 -16.24 3.77
CA ARG A 222 5.83 -16.93 2.50
C ARG A 222 4.91 -18.14 2.63
N ASP A 223 4.84 -18.80 3.79
CA ASP A 223 3.88 -19.88 4.02
C ASP A 223 2.53 -19.27 4.43
N ASN A 224 1.81 -18.78 3.41
CA ASN A 224 0.54 -18.08 3.58
C ASN A 224 -0.53 -18.56 2.59
N PHE A 225 -1.74 -18.00 2.72
CA PHE A 225 -2.87 -18.41 1.89
C PHE A 225 -2.93 -17.75 0.50
N HIS A 226 -2.03 -16.84 0.14
CA HIS A 226 -2.10 -16.02 -1.08
C HIS A 226 -2.21 -16.89 -2.33
N ALA A 227 -1.21 -17.76 -2.56
CA ALA A 227 -1.19 -18.66 -3.71
C ALA A 227 -2.40 -19.61 -3.74
N SER A 228 -2.89 -20.03 -2.56
CA SER A 228 -4.08 -20.88 -2.43
C SER A 228 -5.36 -20.16 -2.84
N VAL A 229 -5.54 -18.91 -2.40
CA VAL A 229 -6.75 -18.13 -2.66
C VAL A 229 -6.78 -17.65 -4.11
N ILE A 230 -5.67 -17.17 -4.66
CA ILE A 230 -5.57 -16.81 -6.08
C ILE A 230 -5.82 -18.02 -6.99
N SER A 231 -5.24 -19.18 -6.65
CA SER A 231 -5.49 -20.43 -7.38
C SER A 231 -6.96 -20.88 -7.29
N ALA A 232 -7.61 -20.69 -6.13
CA ALA A 232 -9.03 -20.97 -5.96
C ALA A 232 -9.91 -20.02 -6.81
N GLY A 233 -9.57 -18.72 -6.87
CA GLY A 233 -10.22 -17.74 -7.74
C GLY A 233 -10.12 -18.13 -9.21
N ARG A 234 -8.91 -18.42 -9.70
CA ARG A 234 -8.67 -18.87 -11.09
C ARG A 234 -9.43 -20.16 -11.42
N PHE A 235 -9.58 -21.06 -10.46
CA PHE A 235 -10.41 -22.25 -10.66
C PHE A 235 -11.91 -21.94 -10.65
N SER A 236 -12.35 -20.94 -9.89
CA SER A 236 -13.77 -20.58 -9.78
C SER A 236 -14.37 -20.18 -11.12
N ILE A 237 -13.64 -19.43 -11.95
CA ILE A 237 -14.12 -19.07 -13.29
C ILE A 237 -14.24 -20.29 -14.22
N PHE A 238 -13.39 -21.30 -14.06
CA PHE A 238 -13.51 -22.55 -14.81
C PHE A 238 -14.70 -23.37 -14.31
N SER A 239 -14.84 -23.53 -13.00
CA SER A 239 -15.93 -24.29 -12.39
C SER A 239 -17.30 -23.63 -12.58
N LEU A 240 -17.37 -22.31 -12.85
CA LEU A 240 -18.59 -21.64 -13.29
C LEU A 240 -19.19 -22.32 -14.52
N HIS A 241 -18.36 -22.65 -15.51
CA HIS A 241 -18.80 -23.27 -16.77
C HIS A 241 -18.90 -24.79 -16.67
N PHE A 242 -18.15 -25.40 -15.75
CA PHE A 242 -18.17 -26.84 -15.50
C PHE A 242 -18.41 -27.18 -14.03
N PRO A 243 -19.57 -26.88 -13.42
CA PRO A 243 -19.79 -27.10 -11.98
C PRO A 243 -19.64 -28.55 -11.54
N SER A 244 -19.82 -29.50 -12.48
CA SER A 244 -19.65 -30.93 -12.25
C SER A 244 -18.22 -31.31 -11.81
N VAL A 245 -17.21 -30.47 -12.11
CA VAL A 245 -15.81 -30.71 -11.72
C VAL A 245 -15.64 -30.81 -10.20
N HIS A 246 -16.44 -30.07 -9.44
CA HIS A 246 -16.35 -30.09 -7.98
C HIS A 246 -16.69 -31.47 -7.40
N TYR A 247 -17.61 -32.21 -8.00
CA TYR A 247 -17.95 -33.58 -7.57
C TYR A 247 -16.77 -34.54 -7.75
N ILE A 248 -15.96 -34.32 -8.79
CA ILE A 248 -14.76 -35.12 -9.05
C ILE A 248 -13.71 -34.78 -7.99
N LEU A 249 -13.44 -33.50 -7.78
CA LEU A 249 -12.42 -33.06 -6.81
C LEU A 249 -12.72 -33.50 -5.38
N GLN A 250 -13.99 -33.50 -4.97
CA GLN A 250 -14.39 -33.94 -3.62
C GLN A 250 -14.14 -35.43 -3.34
N ARG A 251 -13.97 -36.25 -4.39
CA ARG A 251 -13.68 -37.69 -4.25
C ARG A 251 -12.19 -38.01 -4.26
N ILE A 252 -11.33 -37.04 -4.59
CA ILE A 252 -9.88 -37.22 -4.60
C ILE A 252 -9.35 -37.03 -3.17
N PRO A 253 -8.54 -37.98 -2.63
CA PRO A 253 -7.90 -37.82 -1.33
C PRO A 253 -7.06 -36.53 -1.26
N LEU A 254 -7.08 -35.85 -0.12
CA LEU A 254 -6.45 -34.52 0.03
C LEU A 254 -4.95 -34.52 -0.28
N GLU A 255 -4.24 -35.59 0.05
CA GLU A 255 -2.79 -35.72 -0.23
C GLU A 255 -2.48 -35.78 -1.72
N TRP A 256 -3.34 -36.45 -2.49
CA TRP A 256 -3.20 -36.52 -3.94
C TRP A 256 -3.53 -35.19 -4.58
N LEU A 257 -4.57 -34.53 -4.08
CA LEU A 257 -4.95 -33.19 -4.53
C LEU A 257 -3.85 -32.16 -4.24
N ALA A 258 -3.20 -32.23 -3.08
CA ALA A 258 -2.06 -31.36 -2.74
C ALA A 258 -0.86 -31.59 -3.67
N LYS A 259 -0.57 -32.83 -4.06
CA LYS A 259 0.50 -33.15 -5.01
C LYS A 259 0.18 -32.68 -6.43
N LEU A 260 -1.07 -32.87 -6.88
CA LEU A 260 -1.52 -32.44 -8.20
C LEU A 260 -1.65 -30.91 -8.31
N TRP A 261 -1.90 -30.24 -7.18
CA TRP A 261 -2.10 -28.80 -7.13
C TRP A 261 -1.35 -28.15 -5.96
N PRO A 262 -0.02 -27.99 -6.07
CA PRO A 262 0.82 -27.52 -4.98
C PRO A 262 0.38 -26.17 -4.39
N ASN A 263 -0.08 -25.24 -5.24
CA ASN A 263 -0.54 -23.92 -4.80
C ASN A 263 -1.73 -23.98 -3.82
N ARG A 264 -2.45 -25.10 -3.72
CA ARG A 264 -3.55 -25.30 -2.75
C ARG A 264 -3.09 -25.88 -1.40
N ALA A 265 -1.81 -26.23 -1.26
CA ALA A 265 -1.30 -26.92 -0.09
C ALA A 265 -1.58 -26.17 1.22
N PRO A 266 -1.37 -24.84 1.35
CA PRO A 266 -1.69 -24.12 2.59
C PRO A 266 -3.15 -24.26 3.05
N LEU A 267 -4.12 -24.07 2.15
CA LEU A 267 -5.54 -24.24 2.49
C LEU A 267 -5.89 -25.69 2.87
N LEU A 268 -5.27 -26.67 2.20
CA LEU A 268 -5.46 -28.08 2.53
C LEU A 268 -4.82 -28.46 3.86
N HIS A 269 -3.65 -27.90 4.17
CA HIS A 269 -2.95 -28.07 5.43
C HIS A 269 -3.78 -27.50 6.58
N TYR A 270 -4.30 -26.28 6.42
CA TYR A 270 -5.19 -25.68 7.40
C TYR A 270 -6.43 -26.54 7.68
N ARG A 271 -7.07 -27.10 6.63
CA ARG A 271 -8.20 -28.03 6.79
C ARG A 271 -7.81 -29.30 7.57
N LYS A 272 -6.55 -29.75 7.46
CA LYS A 272 -6.04 -30.88 8.23
C LYS A 272 -5.86 -30.50 9.70
N ILE A 273 -5.22 -29.36 9.99
CA ILE A 273 -5.06 -28.82 11.36
C ILE A 273 -6.42 -28.71 12.05
N VAL A 274 -7.39 -28.08 11.38
CA VAL A 274 -8.76 -27.94 11.89
C VAL A 274 -9.40 -29.30 12.17
N ARG A 275 -9.25 -30.29 11.27
CA ARG A 275 -9.83 -31.63 11.46
C ARG A 275 -9.23 -32.34 12.68
N GLU A 276 -7.93 -32.19 12.89
CA GLU A 276 -7.22 -32.81 14.01
C GLU A 276 -7.55 -32.14 15.35
N GLN A 277 -7.76 -30.82 15.35
CA GLN A 277 -8.12 -30.02 16.52
C GLN A 277 -9.61 -30.11 16.88
N LEU A 278 -10.48 -30.42 15.91
CA LEU A 278 -11.94 -30.43 16.06
C LEU A 278 -12.45 -31.26 17.26
N PRO A 279 -11.98 -32.50 17.51
CA PRO A 279 -12.45 -33.28 18.67
C PRO A 279 -12.12 -32.59 19.99
N GLN A 280 -10.97 -31.92 20.10
CA GLN A 280 -10.59 -31.19 21.28
C GLN A 280 -11.45 -29.93 21.45
N LEU A 281 -11.63 -29.15 20.38
CA LEU A 281 -12.49 -27.96 20.39
C LEU A 281 -13.93 -28.26 20.81
N LEU A 282 -14.48 -29.40 20.40
CA LEU A 282 -15.81 -29.88 20.80
C LEU A 282 -15.85 -30.30 22.27
N ARG A 283 -14.79 -30.95 22.78
CA ARG A 283 -14.67 -31.31 24.21
C ARG A 283 -14.61 -30.05 25.08
N ASP A 284 -13.76 -29.11 24.72
CA ASP A 284 -13.59 -27.84 25.44
C ASP A 284 -14.86 -26.99 25.41
N ASP A 285 -15.67 -27.10 24.34
CA ASP A 285 -16.96 -26.41 24.28
C ASP A 285 -18.01 -27.02 25.19
N ALA A 286 -18.00 -28.34 25.36
CA ALA A 286 -18.91 -29.07 26.24
C ALA A 286 -18.52 -28.93 27.73
N GLN A 287 -17.23 -28.77 28.03
CA GLN A 287 -16.70 -28.59 29.37
C GLN A 287 -15.76 -27.37 29.42
N PRO A 288 -16.30 -26.15 29.39
CA PRO A 288 -15.47 -24.94 29.38
C PRO A 288 -14.77 -24.78 30.73
N THR A 289 -13.45 -24.88 30.72
CA THR A 289 -12.59 -24.62 31.89
C THR A 289 -12.29 -23.13 32.05
N GLU A 290 -12.15 -22.41 30.93
CA GLU A 290 -11.92 -20.97 30.87
C GLU A 290 -12.70 -20.32 29.72
N LYS A 291 -13.03 -19.02 29.88
CA LYS A 291 -13.65 -18.24 28.82
C LYS A 291 -12.58 -17.87 27.78
N PRO A 292 -12.80 -18.12 26.48
CA PRO A 292 -11.81 -17.74 25.47
C PRO A 292 -11.63 -16.22 25.46
N PRO A 293 -10.43 -15.73 25.06
CA PRO A 293 -10.10 -14.30 25.08
C PRO A 293 -10.97 -13.46 24.13
N HIS A 294 -11.63 -14.12 23.18
CA HIS A 294 -12.49 -13.55 22.16
C HIS A 294 -13.51 -14.61 21.69
N PRO A 295 -14.65 -14.21 21.09
CA PRO A 295 -15.61 -15.13 20.50
C PRO A 295 -15.00 -15.94 19.34
N ILE A 296 -15.26 -17.26 19.32
CA ILE A 296 -14.78 -18.16 18.27
C ILE A 296 -15.97 -18.53 17.38
N LEU A 297 -15.89 -18.21 16.07
CA LEU A 297 -17.01 -18.33 15.13
C LEU A 297 -17.62 -19.75 15.11
N PHE A 298 -16.79 -20.79 15.12
CA PHE A 298 -17.25 -22.17 15.19
C PHE A 298 -18.17 -22.44 16.39
N LYS A 299 -17.75 -22.02 17.59
CA LYS A 299 -18.50 -22.22 18.84
C LYS A 299 -19.80 -21.40 18.86
N GLU A 300 -19.72 -20.16 18.37
CA GLU A 300 -20.89 -19.27 18.31
C GLU A 300 -21.95 -19.75 17.31
N ILE A 301 -21.54 -20.27 16.14
CA ILE A 301 -22.49 -20.87 15.18
C ILE A 301 -23.16 -22.11 15.78
N LEU A 302 -22.42 -22.96 16.48
CA LEU A 302 -22.98 -24.14 17.18
C LEU A 302 -24.03 -23.76 18.22
N ARG A 303 -23.81 -22.68 18.97
CA ARG A 303 -24.70 -22.18 20.03
C ARG A 303 -25.86 -21.33 19.52
N SER A 304 -25.82 -20.93 18.26
CA SER A 304 -26.83 -20.06 17.66
C SER A 304 -28.21 -20.72 17.50
N ASN A 305 -29.21 -19.86 17.26
CA ASN A 305 -30.58 -20.24 16.94
C ASN A 305 -30.77 -20.75 15.50
N LEU A 306 -29.70 -21.12 14.80
CA LEU A 306 -29.80 -21.71 13.47
C LEU A 306 -30.53 -23.07 13.52
N PRO A 307 -31.24 -23.45 12.45
CA PRO A 307 -31.83 -24.77 12.33
C PRO A 307 -30.78 -25.89 12.50
N PRO A 308 -31.14 -27.08 13.03
CA PRO A 308 -30.19 -28.18 13.20
C PRO A 308 -29.42 -28.55 11.93
N ALA A 309 -30.06 -28.45 10.76
CA ALA A 309 -29.42 -28.71 9.46
C ALA A 309 -28.25 -27.76 9.15
N ASP A 310 -28.31 -26.51 9.64
CA ASP A 310 -27.28 -25.49 9.47
C ASP A 310 -26.15 -25.58 10.51
N LYS A 311 -26.33 -26.39 11.56
CA LYS A 311 -25.37 -26.60 12.65
C LYS A 311 -24.57 -27.90 12.52
N THR A 312 -24.65 -28.57 11.37
CA THR A 312 -23.86 -29.76 11.10
C THR A 312 -22.38 -29.38 10.93
N ILE A 313 -21.47 -30.21 11.45
CA ILE A 313 -20.03 -29.99 11.35
C ILE A 313 -19.55 -29.74 9.92
N PRO A 314 -19.97 -30.52 8.89
CA PRO A 314 -19.55 -30.25 7.51
C PRO A 314 -19.99 -28.88 7.00
N ARG A 315 -21.17 -28.41 7.42
CA ARG A 315 -21.66 -27.07 7.07
C ARG A 315 -20.82 -26.01 7.77
N ILE A 316 -20.67 -26.08 9.10
CA ILE A 316 -19.91 -25.06 9.83
C ILE A 316 -18.46 -25.00 9.31
N ALA A 317 -17.87 -26.15 8.98
CA ALA A 317 -16.55 -26.18 8.37
C ALA A 317 -16.49 -25.54 6.98
N ALA A 318 -17.52 -25.70 6.15
CA ALA A 318 -17.63 -24.99 4.87
C ALA A 318 -17.78 -23.48 5.08
N GLU A 319 -18.60 -23.07 6.06
CA GLU A 319 -18.84 -21.67 6.43
C GLU A 319 -17.55 -20.99 6.89
N THR A 320 -16.84 -21.55 7.85
CA THR A 320 -15.59 -20.98 8.35
C THR A 320 -14.49 -21.00 7.29
N SER A 321 -14.41 -22.06 6.46
CA SER A 321 -13.49 -22.07 5.32
C SER A 321 -13.77 -20.94 4.32
N ASN A 322 -15.05 -20.63 4.08
CA ASN A 322 -15.44 -19.51 3.22
C ASN A 322 -15.07 -18.16 3.84
N LEU A 323 -15.26 -18.00 5.15
CA LEU A 323 -14.88 -16.77 5.87
C LEU A 323 -13.36 -16.55 5.84
N VAL A 324 -12.56 -17.60 6.03
CA VAL A 324 -11.09 -17.54 5.86
C VAL A 324 -10.73 -17.09 4.45
N GLY A 325 -11.24 -17.77 3.41
CA GLY A 325 -10.94 -17.40 2.02
C GLY A 325 -11.39 -15.98 1.64
N ALA A 326 -12.51 -15.51 2.19
CA ALA A 326 -13.02 -14.16 1.94
C ALA A 326 -12.24 -13.07 2.68
N GLY A 327 -11.80 -13.34 3.92
CA GLY A 327 -11.15 -12.39 4.81
C GLY A 327 -9.66 -12.16 4.55
N VAL A 328 -8.96 -13.13 3.92
CA VAL A 328 -7.51 -13.00 3.67
C VAL A 328 -7.23 -12.04 2.51
N GLU A 329 -7.48 -12.51 1.28
CA GLU A 329 -6.91 -11.89 0.07
C GLU A 329 -7.51 -10.51 -0.22
N THR A 330 -8.79 -10.31 0.09
CA THR A 330 -9.48 -9.05 -0.21
C THR A 330 -8.90 -7.88 0.59
N VAL A 331 -8.60 -8.10 1.86
CA VAL A 331 -8.02 -7.09 2.75
C VAL A 331 -6.53 -6.92 2.47
N ALA A 332 -5.80 -8.04 2.27
CA ALA A 332 -4.40 -8.00 1.90
C ALA A 332 -4.15 -7.21 0.60
N ARG A 333 -4.95 -7.45 -0.43
CA ARG A 333 -4.89 -6.70 -1.70
C ARG A 333 -5.16 -5.21 -1.50
N ALA A 334 -6.15 -4.85 -0.68
CA ALA A 334 -6.44 -3.46 -0.36
C ALA A 334 -5.27 -2.78 0.38
N MET A 335 -4.63 -3.47 1.33
CA MET A 335 -3.42 -2.98 1.98
C MET A 335 -2.27 -2.80 1.00
N CYS A 336 -2.01 -3.78 0.11
CA CYS A 336 -0.93 -3.69 -0.88
C CYS A 336 -1.10 -2.50 -1.83
N VAL A 337 -2.30 -2.34 -2.40
CA VAL A 337 -2.59 -1.27 -3.35
C VAL A 337 -2.49 0.09 -2.66
N ALA A 338 -3.01 0.21 -1.43
CA ALA A 338 -2.84 1.41 -0.62
C ALA A 338 -1.36 1.68 -0.34
N SER A 339 -0.60 0.68 0.12
CA SER A 339 0.82 0.79 0.43
C SER A 339 1.61 1.31 -0.77
N PHE A 340 1.45 0.68 -1.94
CA PHE A 340 2.13 1.11 -3.16
C PHE A 340 1.88 2.58 -3.49
N HIS A 341 0.60 3.00 -3.54
CA HIS A 341 0.25 4.36 -3.93
C HIS A 341 0.64 5.41 -2.90
N ILE A 342 0.67 5.04 -1.61
CA ILE A 342 1.19 5.90 -0.55
C ILE A 342 2.70 6.07 -0.70
N ILE A 343 3.46 4.99 -0.93
CA ILE A 343 4.93 5.01 -1.04
C ILE A 343 5.39 5.79 -2.27
N ILE A 344 4.78 5.56 -3.44
CA ILE A 344 5.21 6.20 -4.69
C ILE A 344 4.93 7.72 -4.71
N ASN A 345 4.05 8.22 -3.83
CA ASN A 345 3.67 9.62 -3.78
C ASN A 345 4.20 10.31 -2.50
N PRO A 346 5.31 11.08 -2.59
CA PRO A 346 5.94 11.68 -1.42
C PRO A 346 5.05 12.66 -0.64
N LEU A 347 4.06 13.29 -1.30
CA LEU A 347 3.15 14.21 -0.62
C LEU A 347 2.15 13.45 0.25
N ILE A 348 1.56 12.38 -0.29
CA ILE A 348 0.66 11.50 0.45
C ILE A 348 1.41 10.82 1.59
N TYR A 349 2.60 10.29 1.30
CA TYR A 349 3.46 9.63 2.28
C TYR A 349 3.76 10.53 3.49
N ARG A 350 4.27 11.74 3.25
CA ARG A 350 4.62 12.69 4.32
C ARG A 350 3.40 13.12 5.11
N ARG A 351 2.28 13.41 4.44
CA ARG A 351 1.05 13.85 5.10
C ARG A 351 0.47 12.76 5.99
N LEU A 352 0.45 11.51 5.52
CA LEU A 352 0.03 10.37 6.33
C LEU A 352 0.95 10.19 7.53
N LYS A 353 2.28 10.21 7.33
CA LYS A 353 3.23 10.11 8.43
C LYS A 353 3.08 11.21 9.46
N GLN A 354 2.84 12.44 9.03
CA GLN A 354 2.61 13.55 9.94
C GLN A 354 1.38 13.29 10.81
N GLU A 355 0.23 12.96 10.20
CA GLU A 355 -1.00 12.65 10.96
C GLU A 355 -0.77 11.49 11.94
N LEU A 356 -0.09 10.43 11.52
CA LEU A 356 0.20 9.28 12.38
C LEU A 356 1.13 9.63 13.55
N ARG A 357 2.13 10.49 13.34
CA ARG A 357 3.03 10.98 14.40
C ARG A 357 2.29 11.84 15.42
N GLU A 358 1.32 12.63 14.99
CA GLU A 358 0.48 13.43 15.87
C GLU A 358 -0.50 12.55 16.68
N LEU A 359 -1.09 11.53 16.05
CA LEU A 359 -2.00 10.59 16.71
C LEU A 359 -1.30 9.64 17.67
N ILE A 360 -0.09 9.21 17.32
CA ILE A 360 0.73 8.28 18.10
C ILE A 360 2.11 8.94 18.31
N PRO A 361 2.25 9.87 19.26
CA PRO A 361 3.54 10.52 19.53
C PRO A 361 4.59 9.52 20.00
N ASP A 362 4.18 8.58 20.85
CA ASP A 362 5.02 7.55 21.43
C ASP A 362 4.63 6.17 20.88
N THR A 363 5.55 5.52 20.17
CA THR A 363 5.36 4.17 19.62
C THR A 363 5.36 3.09 20.71
N SER A 364 5.85 3.39 21.91
CA SER A 364 5.85 2.48 23.05
C SER A 364 4.51 2.43 23.81
N ALA A 365 3.65 3.44 23.62
CA ALA A 365 2.33 3.54 24.28
C ALA A 365 1.28 2.54 23.77
N GLY A 366 1.66 1.65 22.85
CA GLY A 366 0.84 0.56 22.34
C GLY A 366 0.00 0.94 21.11
N ARG A 367 -0.22 -0.06 20.25
CA ARG A 367 -0.93 0.07 18.97
C ARG A 367 -2.43 -0.01 19.20
N ASN A 368 -3.05 1.15 19.41
CA ASN A 368 -4.46 1.24 19.79
C ASN A 368 -5.36 1.51 18.57
N LEU A 369 -6.30 0.60 18.29
CA LEU A 369 -7.22 0.74 17.16
C LEU A 369 -8.06 2.03 17.25
N ARG A 370 -8.56 2.36 18.44
CA ARG A 370 -9.44 3.52 18.65
C ARG A 370 -8.73 4.86 18.47
N VAL A 371 -7.40 4.89 18.64
CA VAL A 371 -6.60 6.07 18.36
C VAL A 371 -6.43 6.25 16.86
N LEU A 372 -6.03 5.18 16.16
CA LEU A 372 -5.85 5.21 14.70
C LEU A 372 -7.14 5.49 13.93
N GLU A 373 -8.29 5.01 14.43
CA GLU A 373 -9.61 5.31 13.84
C GLU A 373 -9.96 6.81 13.81
N ARG A 374 -9.24 7.66 14.56
CA ARG A 374 -9.41 9.12 14.54
C ARG A 374 -8.68 9.78 13.37
N GLY A 375 -7.74 9.09 12.72
CA GLY A 375 -6.98 9.60 11.58
C GLY A 375 -7.84 9.74 10.34
N ALA A 376 -8.21 10.98 10.01
CA ALA A 376 -9.06 11.27 8.88
C ALA A 376 -8.33 11.01 7.55
N TYR A 377 -7.04 11.30 7.48
CA TYR A 377 -6.21 11.05 6.31
C TYR A 377 -5.89 9.56 6.14
N LEU A 378 -5.58 8.84 7.23
CA LEU A 378 -5.47 7.38 7.20
C LEU A 378 -6.76 6.74 6.67
N ALA A 379 -7.93 7.12 7.22
CA ALA A 379 -9.22 6.62 6.75
C ALA A 379 -9.46 6.93 5.26
N ALA A 380 -9.04 8.10 4.80
CA ALA A 380 -9.12 8.49 3.40
C ALA A 380 -8.21 7.65 2.49
N CYS A 381 -6.97 7.38 2.89
CA CYS A 381 -6.05 6.48 2.20
C CYS A 381 -6.61 5.05 2.12
N ILE A 382 -7.21 4.56 3.21
CA ILE A 382 -7.85 3.24 3.26
C ILE A 382 -9.01 3.16 2.28
N ARG A 383 -9.91 4.14 2.27
CA ARG A 383 -11.05 4.15 1.34
C ARG A 383 -10.61 4.17 -0.12
N GLU A 384 -9.63 5.01 -0.44
CA GLU A 384 -9.09 5.10 -1.79
C GLU A 384 -8.36 3.82 -2.21
N GLY A 385 -7.62 3.21 -1.28
CA GLY A 385 -6.99 1.91 -1.48
C GLY A 385 -8.00 0.80 -1.75
N VAL A 386 -9.08 0.71 -0.96
CA VAL A 386 -10.15 -0.27 -1.18
C VAL A 386 -10.85 -0.04 -2.52
N ARG A 387 -11.12 1.22 -2.90
CA ARG A 387 -11.75 1.58 -4.19
C ARG A 387 -10.90 1.10 -5.38
N LEU A 388 -9.59 1.35 -5.34
CA LEU A 388 -8.68 0.99 -6.44
C LEU A 388 -8.23 -0.46 -6.43
N ALA A 389 -8.23 -1.12 -5.27
CA ALA A 389 -7.80 -2.50 -5.16
C ALA A 389 -8.68 -3.46 -5.96
N GLY A 390 -9.97 -3.18 -6.08
CA GLY A 390 -10.90 -4.03 -6.82
C GLY A 390 -10.93 -5.45 -6.26
N GLY A 391 -11.14 -5.61 -4.95
CA GLY A 391 -11.12 -6.91 -4.29
C GLY A 391 -12.09 -7.91 -4.91
N ILE A 392 -13.32 -7.47 -5.19
CA ILE A 392 -14.30 -8.17 -6.04
C ILE A 392 -14.75 -7.17 -7.11
N PRO A 393 -14.12 -7.13 -8.28
CA PRO A 393 -14.35 -6.06 -9.25
C PRO A 393 -15.55 -6.34 -10.17
N GLY A 394 -15.90 -7.62 -10.34
CA GLY A 394 -16.85 -8.08 -11.34
C GLY A 394 -18.32 -7.86 -11.01
N ARG A 395 -19.15 -8.36 -11.94
CA ARG A 395 -20.61 -8.26 -11.91
C ARG A 395 -21.25 -9.09 -10.80
N LEU A 396 -22.28 -8.54 -10.14
CA LEU A 396 -23.00 -9.22 -9.05
C LEU A 396 -24.49 -9.43 -9.41
N PRO A 397 -24.87 -10.46 -10.17
CA PRO A 397 -26.25 -10.62 -10.62
C PRO A 397 -27.24 -10.86 -9.48
N ARG A 398 -28.43 -10.26 -9.62
CA ARG A 398 -29.58 -10.39 -8.71
C ARG A 398 -30.83 -10.76 -9.51
N LEU A 399 -31.68 -11.60 -8.91
CA LEU A 399 -32.99 -11.96 -9.43
C LEU A 399 -34.04 -11.36 -8.51
N HIS A 400 -34.78 -10.38 -9.04
CA HIS A 400 -35.91 -9.76 -8.35
C HIS A 400 -37.21 -10.47 -8.74
N ASP A 401 -38.14 -10.59 -7.79
CA ASP A 401 -39.45 -11.23 -8.04
C ASP A 401 -40.43 -10.31 -8.77
N LYS A 402 -40.13 -9.00 -8.82
CA LYS A 402 -40.85 -7.98 -9.59
C LYS A 402 -40.11 -7.66 -10.89
N GLU A 403 -40.84 -7.09 -11.84
CA GLU A 403 -40.23 -6.43 -12.98
C GLU A 403 -39.39 -5.24 -12.52
N LEU A 404 -38.28 -4.99 -13.20
CA LEU A 404 -37.45 -3.80 -12.98
C LEU A 404 -37.65 -2.83 -14.13
N VAL A 405 -37.84 -1.56 -13.81
CA VAL A 405 -37.96 -0.49 -14.80
C VAL A 405 -36.64 0.26 -14.85
N TYR A 406 -36.05 0.35 -16.04
CA TYR A 406 -34.81 1.08 -16.28
C TYR A 406 -34.97 1.97 -17.52
N GLY A 407 -35.19 3.27 -17.29
CA GLY A 407 -35.55 4.19 -18.37
C GLY A 407 -36.77 3.67 -19.15
N PRO A 408 -36.68 3.48 -20.48
CA PRO A 408 -37.78 2.93 -21.28
C PRO A 408 -37.89 1.40 -21.22
N TRP A 409 -36.97 0.70 -20.56
CA TRP A 409 -36.94 -0.76 -20.53
C TRP A 409 -37.74 -1.33 -19.37
N ILE A 410 -38.54 -2.35 -19.67
CA ILE A 410 -39.19 -3.21 -18.69
C ILE A 410 -38.45 -4.53 -18.69
N ILE A 411 -37.72 -4.80 -17.61
CA ILE A 411 -36.96 -6.03 -17.43
C ILE A 411 -37.88 -7.05 -16.75
N PRO A 412 -38.11 -8.22 -17.36
CA PRO A 412 -38.98 -9.24 -16.79
C PRO A 412 -38.52 -9.70 -15.41
N ALA A 413 -39.48 -10.01 -14.53
CA ALA A 413 -39.20 -10.63 -13.24
C ALA A 413 -38.32 -11.89 -13.39
N ARG A 414 -37.51 -12.16 -12.37
CA ARG A 414 -36.56 -13.29 -12.31
C ARG A 414 -35.47 -13.27 -13.40
N THR A 415 -35.31 -12.16 -14.12
CA THR A 415 -34.15 -11.95 -14.99
C THR A 415 -32.91 -11.64 -14.14
N PRO A 416 -31.79 -12.36 -14.32
CA PRO A 416 -30.50 -11.95 -13.78
C PRO A 416 -30.09 -10.58 -14.32
N VAL A 417 -30.03 -9.59 -13.44
CA VAL A 417 -29.51 -8.24 -13.76
C VAL A 417 -28.30 -7.97 -12.89
N SER A 418 -27.22 -7.49 -13.49
CA SER A 418 -25.98 -7.18 -12.80
C SER A 418 -25.43 -5.80 -13.14
N MET A 419 -24.62 -5.29 -12.22
CA MET A 419 -23.69 -4.20 -12.42
C MET A 419 -22.33 -4.65 -11.86
N SER A 420 -21.25 -4.08 -12.38
CA SER A 420 -19.88 -4.37 -11.90
C SER A 420 -19.42 -3.33 -10.89
N ILE A 421 -18.82 -3.77 -9.79
CA ILE A 421 -18.32 -2.87 -8.73
C ILE A 421 -17.26 -1.93 -9.31
N ARG A 422 -16.34 -2.47 -10.10
CA ARG A 422 -15.28 -1.70 -10.75
C ARG A 422 -15.81 -0.57 -11.63
N ASP A 423 -16.93 -0.78 -12.32
CA ASP A 423 -17.49 0.21 -13.24
C ASP A 423 -17.98 1.44 -12.46
N VAL A 424 -18.62 1.21 -11.30
CA VAL A 424 -19.08 2.30 -10.42
C VAL A 424 -17.90 2.98 -9.74
N ASP A 425 -16.97 2.21 -9.18
CA ASP A 425 -15.79 2.75 -8.47
C ASP A 425 -14.83 3.51 -9.41
N LEU A 426 -14.91 3.29 -10.72
CA LEU A 426 -14.11 3.99 -11.74
C LEU A 426 -14.94 4.90 -12.67
N ASP A 427 -16.17 5.20 -12.30
CA ASP A 427 -17.03 6.12 -13.06
C ASP A 427 -16.46 7.54 -12.99
N GLU A 428 -16.03 8.09 -14.14
CA GLU A 428 -15.45 9.43 -14.25
C GLU A 428 -16.44 10.54 -13.89
N GLU A 429 -17.75 10.31 -14.05
CA GLU A 429 -18.80 11.27 -13.70
C GLU A 429 -18.97 11.41 -12.18
N ILE A 430 -18.60 10.36 -11.45
CA ILE A 430 -18.69 10.30 -9.98
C ILE A 430 -17.33 10.60 -9.33
N PHE A 431 -16.26 10.01 -9.88
CA PHE A 431 -14.90 10.09 -9.39
C PHE A 431 -14.00 10.73 -10.44
N PRO A 432 -13.84 12.07 -10.47
CA PRO A 432 -12.90 12.72 -11.36
C PRO A 432 -11.48 12.16 -11.18
N GLU A 433 -10.80 11.92 -12.30
CA GLU A 433 -9.52 11.19 -12.36
C GLU A 433 -9.58 9.85 -11.60
N PRO A 434 -10.49 8.92 -11.98
CA PRO A 434 -10.88 7.79 -11.13
C PRO A 434 -9.73 6.79 -10.92
N ARG A 435 -8.77 6.72 -11.85
CA ARG A 435 -7.61 5.84 -11.72
C ARG A 435 -6.50 6.42 -10.84
N ARG A 436 -6.55 7.73 -10.55
CA ARG A 436 -5.54 8.40 -9.72
C ARG A 436 -5.87 8.17 -8.24
N PHE A 437 -4.89 7.69 -7.48
CA PHE A 437 -5.00 7.56 -6.03
C PHE A 437 -5.00 8.94 -5.38
N MET A 438 -6.17 9.40 -4.91
CA MET A 438 -6.37 10.73 -4.33
C MET A 438 -7.14 10.65 -3.00
N PRO A 439 -6.47 10.42 -1.86
CA PRO A 439 -7.12 10.40 -0.54
C PRO A 439 -7.95 11.66 -0.25
N GLU A 440 -7.52 12.82 -0.74
CA GLU A 440 -8.18 14.11 -0.56
C GLU A 440 -9.66 14.09 -0.95
N ARG A 441 -10.07 13.24 -1.89
CA ARG A 441 -11.47 13.12 -2.33
C ARG A 441 -12.41 12.62 -1.25
N TRP A 442 -11.90 12.08 -0.14
CA TRP A 442 -12.70 11.54 0.95
C TRP A 442 -12.81 12.47 2.17
N LEU A 443 -12.15 13.64 2.12
CA LEU A 443 -12.10 14.59 3.23
C LEU A 443 -13.21 15.64 3.14
N GLY A 444 -13.56 16.25 4.27
CA GLY A 444 -14.38 17.48 4.30
C GLY A 444 -15.82 17.33 3.82
N ASN A 445 -16.49 16.21 4.14
CA ASN A 445 -17.83 15.87 3.67
C ASN A 445 -17.90 15.73 2.13
N PRO A 446 -17.22 14.72 1.57
CA PRO A 446 -17.02 14.60 0.14
C PRO A 446 -18.33 14.37 -0.62
N LYS A 447 -18.45 15.04 -1.76
CA LYS A 447 -19.58 14.93 -2.68
C LYS A 447 -19.08 14.63 -4.09
N ALA A 448 -19.82 13.82 -4.82
CA ALA A 448 -19.64 13.66 -6.25
C ALA A 448 -19.97 14.98 -6.98
N PRO A 449 -19.56 15.16 -8.25
CA PRO A 449 -19.87 16.34 -9.06
C PRO A 449 -21.37 16.69 -9.12
N ASP A 450 -22.25 15.69 -8.98
CA ASP A 450 -23.71 15.85 -8.91
C ASP A 450 -24.24 16.37 -7.55
N GLY A 451 -23.36 16.60 -6.57
CA GLY A 451 -23.70 17.11 -5.24
C GLY A 451 -24.13 16.05 -4.22
N ILE A 452 -24.18 14.78 -4.61
CA ILE A 452 -24.56 13.66 -3.73
C ILE A 452 -23.34 13.19 -2.92
N PRO A 453 -23.48 12.78 -1.64
CA PRO A 453 -22.37 12.29 -0.84
C PRO A 453 -21.62 11.14 -1.52
N LEU A 454 -20.29 11.25 -1.61
CA LEU A 454 -19.45 10.31 -2.36
C LEU A 454 -19.54 8.87 -1.82
N GLU A 455 -19.77 8.71 -0.52
CA GLU A 455 -20.05 7.44 0.16
C GLU A 455 -21.20 6.64 -0.49
N ARG A 456 -22.15 7.35 -1.14
CA ARG A 456 -23.25 6.72 -1.88
C ARG A 456 -22.75 5.90 -3.08
N TYR A 457 -21.64 6.28 -3.68
CA TYR A 457 -21.09 5.58 -4.85
C TYR A 457 -19.94 4.65 -4.50
N PHE A 458 -19.45 4.67 -3.26
CA PHE A 458 -18.41 3.75 -2.82
C PHE A 458 -18.93 2.31 -2.75
N MET A 459 -18.37 1.43 -3.58
CA MET A 459 -18.83 0.05 -3.75
C MET A 459 -17.88 -1.02 -3.21
N GLY A 460 -16.76 -0.61 -2.59
CA GLY A 460 -15.70 -1.50 -2.11
C GLY A 460 -16.12 -2.63 -1.14
N PHE A 461 -17.25 -2.49 -0.44
CA PHE A 461 -17.81 -3.52 0.45
C PHE A 461 -19.15 -4.10 -0.02
N GLY A 462 -19.59 -3.76 -1.24
CA GLY A 462 -20.94 -4.03 -1.70
C GLY A 462 -22.01 -3.28 -0.89
N LYS A 463 -23.28 -3.41 -1.29
CA LYS A 463 -24.43 -2.80 -0.59
C LYS A 463 -25.63 -3.73 -0.50
N GLY A 464 -26.63 -3.28 0.25
CA GLY A 464 -27.90 -3.99 0.46
C GLY A 464 -27.78 -5.20 1.37
N ASP A 465 -28.76 -6.10 1.26
CA ASP A 465 -28.90 -7.28 2.13
C ASP A 465 -27.75 -8.30 1.99
N ARG A 466 -26.96 -8.18 0.92
CA ARG A 466 -25.84 -9.06 0.58
C ARG A 466 -24.47 -8.36 0.67
N GLY A 467 -24.41 -7.19 1.32
CA GLY A 467 -23.15 -6.48 1.56
C GLY A 467 -22.16 -7.28 2.41
N CYS A 468 -20.90 -6.84 2.43
CA CYS A 468 -19.81 -7.52 3.13
C CYS A 468 -20.18 -7.85 4.59
N LEU A 469 -19.86 -9.07 5.03
CA LEU A 469 -20.00 -9.49 6.43
C LEU A 469 -18.90 -8.89 7.31
N GLY A 470 -17.67 -8.98 6.82
CA GLY A 470 -16.48 -8.62 7.57
C GLY A 470 -16.09 -7.15 7.51
N ILE A 471 -16.99 -6.22 7.16
CA ILE A 471 -16.62 -4.80 6.95
C ILE A 471 -15.91 -4.20 8.16
N ASN A 472 -16.36 -4.47 9.39
CA ASN A 472 -15.71 -3.93 10.59
C ASN A 472 -14.36 -4.60 10.86
N LEU A 473 -14.22 -5.89 10.57
CA LEU A 473 -12.94 -6.61 10.72
C LEU A 473 -11.93 -6.08 9.70
N ALA A 474 -12.32 -5.99 8.43
CA ALA A 474 -11.49 -5.47 7.36
C ALA A 474 -11.02 -4.04 7.65
N LEU A 475 -11.92 -3.14 8.08
CA LEU A 475 -11.55 -1.78 8.44
C LEU A 475 -10.60 -1.72 9.64
N ALA A 476 -10.79 -2.58 10.65
CA ALA A 476 -9.87 -2.65 11.79
C ALA A 476 -8.48 -3.14 11.37
N GLU A 477 -8.41 -4.18 10.55
CA GLU A 477 -7.16 -4.71 10.00
C GLU A 477 -6.44 -3.68 9.11
N LEU A 478 -7.16 -3.00 8.22
CA LEU A 478 -6.61 -1.92 7.37
C LEU A 478 -6.08 -0.76 8.21
N THR A 479 -6.83 -0.35 9.23
CA THR A 479 -6.49 0.76 10.11
C THR A 479 -5.26 0.44 10.96
N LEU A 480 -5.24 -0.74 11.59
CA LEU A 480 -4.11 -1.19 12.40
C LEU A 480 -2.88 -1.47 11.55
N GLY A 481 -3.02 -2.26 10.48
CA GLY A 481 -1.93 -2.66 9.61
C GLY A 481 -1.23 -1.46 8.97
N LEU A 482 -1.97 -0.64 8.22
CA LEU A 482 -1.40 0.53 7.54
C LEU A 482 -1.01 1.62 8.55
N GLY A 483 -1.87 1.92 9.52
CA GLY A 483 -1.61 2.97 10.50
C GLY A 483 -0.36 2.71 11.33
N THR A 484 -0.15 1.48 11.80
CA THR A 484 1.06 1.12 12.55
C THR A 484 2.27 1.01 11.64
N ALA A 485 2.19 0.31 10.50
CA ALA A 485 3.36 0.10 9.67
C ALA A 485 3.92 1.41 9.11
N PHE A 486 3.07 2.31 8.63
CA PHE A 486 3.50 3.63 8.17
C PHE A 486 3.84 4.58 9.32
N ARG A 487 3.47 4.29 10.57
CA ARG A 487 3.93 5.05 11.74
C ARG A 487 5.34 4.63 12.18
N GLU A 488 5.63 3.34 12.17
CA GLU A 488 6.85 2.75 12.75
C GLU A 488 7.99 2.57 11.72
N PHE A 489 7.70 2.49 10.42
CA PHE A 489 8.70 2.18 9.39
C PHE A 489 8.71 3.21 8.26
N GLU A 490 9.89 3.48 7.70
CA GLU A 490 10.06 4.10 6.39
C GLU A 490 10.04 3.00 5.31
N PHE A 491 9.43 3.27 4.16
CA PHE A 491 9.31 2.30 3.07
C PHE A 491 9.79 2.92 1.76
N GLU A 492 10.63 2.19 1.02
CA GLU A 492 11.01 2.49 -0.36
C GLU A 492 10.62 1.32 -1.27
N LEU A 493 10.13 1.60 -2.48
CA LEU A 493 9.81 0.56 -3.47
C LEU A 493 11.06 -0.13 -3.98
N PHE A 494 11.02 -1.45 -4.08
CA PHE A 494 12.08 -2.27 -4.64
C PHE A 494 11.60 -3.01 -5.89
N GLU A 495 12.10 -2.63 -7.07
CA GLU A 495 11.75 -3.27 -8.35
C GLU A 495 10.24 -3.48 -8.58
N THR A 496 9.40 -2.54 -8.09
CA THR A 496 7.94 -2.54 -8.22
C THR A 496 7.48 -1.28 -8.95
N ASP A 497 6.50 -1.43 -9.85
CA ASP A 497 5.84 -0.31 -10.53
C ASP A 497 4.30 -0.43 -10.51
N GLU A 498 3.59 0.49 -11.18
CA GLU A 498 2.12 0.54 -11.17
C GLU A 498 1.48 -0.75 -11.72
N ARG A 499 2.18 -1.47 -12.60
CA ARG A 499 1.70 -2.72 -13.19
C ARG A 499 1.50 -3.81 -12.15
N ASP A 500 2.32 -3.82 -11.09
CA ASP A 500 2.27 -4.85 -10.05
C ASP A 500 1.02 -4.74 -9.15
N VAL A 501 0.34 -3.57 -9.17
CA VAL A 501 -0.89 -3.32 -8.42
C VAL A 501 -2.12 -3.07 -9.28
N GLU A 502 -1.95 -2.87 -10.59
CA GLU A 502 -3.07 -2.68 -11.52
C GLU A 502 -3.99 -3.92 -11.55
N LEU A 503 -5.30 -3.68 -11.54
CA LEU A 503 -6.27 -4.74 -11.77
C LEU A 503 -6.28 -5.16 -13.25
N ALA A 504 -5.69 -6.31 -13.54
CA ALA A 504 -5.57 -6.86 -14.90
C ALA A 504 -6.51 -8.04 -15.18
N HIS A 505 -6.89 -8.80 -14.15
CA HIS A 505 -7.74 -9.98 -14.29
C HIS A 505 -8.85 -10.00 -13.24
N ASP A 506 -10.04 -10.47 -13.62
CA ASP A 506 -11.14 -10.78 -12.71
C ASP A 506 -11.35 -12.30 -12.64
N PHE A 507 -10.85 -12.91 -11.56
CA PHE A 507 -11.06 -14.32 -11.26
C PHE A 507 -12.10 -14.51 -10.15
N PHE A 508 -13.13 -13.65 -10.10
CA PHE A 508 -13.93 -13.30 -8.92
C PHE A 508 -13.16 -12.41 -7.92
N LEU A 509 -11.89 -12.71 -7.72
CA LEU A 509 -10.94 -11.85 -7.04
C LEU A 509 -10.16 -11.05 -8.08
N GLY A 510 -9.97 -9.77 -7.82
CA GLY A 510 -9.10 -8.93 -8.64
C GLY A 510 -7.65 -9.40 -8.55
N SER A 511 -6.96 -9.49 -9.68
CA SER A 511 -5.55 -9.89 -9.73
C SER A 511 -4.74 -8.99 -10.65
N SER A 512 -3.47 -8.81 -10.28
CA SER A 512 -2.46 -8.13 -11.10
C SER A 512 -2.08 -9.01 -12.31
N PRO A 513 -1.32 -8.48 -13.30
CA PRO A 513 -0.86 -9.28 -14.42
C PRO A 513 -0.14 -10.56 -13.96
N LEU A 514 -0.41 -11.69 -14.63
CA LEU A 514 0.04 -13.01 -14.18
C LEU A 514 1.57 -13.20 -14.15
N ASP A 515 2.30 -12.33 -14.84
CA ASP A 515 3.76 -12.28 -14.93
C ASP A 515 4.37 -11.16 -14.06
N SER A 516 3.54 -10.42 -13.33
CA SER A 516 4.00 -9.44 -12.34
C SER A 516 4.68 -10.15 -11.17
N LYS A 517 5.51 -9.42 -10.42
CA LYS A 517 6.10 -9.95 -9.18
C LYS A 517 5.07 -10.05 -8.05
N GLU A 518 3.82 -9.64 -8.32
CA GLU A 518 2.67 -9.54 -7.43
C GLU A 518 3.05 -8.91 -6.08
N GLY A 519 2.81 -7.60 -5.94
CA GLY A 519 2.93 -6.90 -4.68
C GLY A 519 3.95 -5.79 -4.63
N THR A 520 4.00 -5.14 -3.47
CA THR A 520 4.93 -4.06 -3.17
C THR A 520 6.12 -4.65 -2.44
N ALA A 521 7.22 -4.90 -3.17
CA ALA A 521 8.48 -5.20 -2.51
C ALA A 521 9.01 -3.89 -1.93
N VAL A 522 9.32 -3.90 -0.64
CA VAL A 522 9.81 -2.72 0.06
C VAL A 522 11.10 -3.03 0.80
N GLU A 523 12.01 -2.06 0.78
CA GLU A 523 13.05 -1.97 1.79
C GLU A 523 12.46 -1.12 2.93
N SER A 524 12.30 -1.74 4.10
CA SER A 524 11.95 -0.99 5.30
C SER A 524 13.22 -0.46 5.94
N GLU A 525 13.29 0.84 6.18
CA GLU A 525 14.20 1.37 7.19
C GLU A 525 13.37 1.47 8.48
N SER A 526 13.68 0.62 9.47
CA SER A 526 13.28 0.86 10.85
C SER A 526 13.88 2.22 11.25
N ASP A 527 13.28 2.91 12.22
CA ASP A 527 13.66 4.24 12.70
C ASP A 527 15.13 4.39 13.19
N SER A 528 16.07 3.56 12.75
CA SER A 528 17.45 4.00 12.51
C SER A 528 17.44 5.06 11.41
N VAL A 529 17.24 6.31 11.82
CA VAL A 529 17.74 7.52 11.13
C VAL A 529 18.89 7.11 10.20
N LEU A 530 18.77 7.33 8.88
CA LEU A 530 19.89 7.28 7.93
C LEU A 530 21.04 8.03 8.59
N LYS A 531 21.93 7.26 9.21
CA LYS A 531 22.89 7.77 10.16
C LYS A 531 24.01 8.29 9.28
N MET A 532 23.86 9.54 8.87
CA MET A 532 24.79 10.28 8.02
C MET A 532 25.59 11.19 8.93
N ASP A 533 26.88 10.92 9.04
CA ASP A 533 27.81 11.78 9.75
C ASP A 533 28.38 12.82 8.77
N ILE A 534 28.05 14.10 8.98
CA ILE A 534 28.68 15.20 8.24
C ILE A 534 29.76 15.76 9.14
N ARG A 535 31.00 15.65 8.67
CA ARG A 535 32.18 16.10 9.40
C ARG A 535 33.20 16.75 8.48
N VAL A 536 34.12 17.48 9.07
CA VAL A 536 35.27 18.06 8.36
C VAL A 536 36.07 16.96 7.66
N LEU A 537 36.53 17.27 6.45
CA LEU A 537 37.36 16.41 5.61
C LEU A 537 38.72 16.17 6.29
N ARG A 538 39.12 14.90 6.40
CA ARG A 538 40.44 14.50 6.90
C ARG A 538 41.37 14.15 5.73
N PRO A 539 42.70 14.30 5.86
CA PRO A 539 43.63 13.86 4.81
C PRO A 539 43.46 12.39 4.40
N SER A 540 43.07 11.51 5.34
CA SER A 540 42.76 10.10 5.09
C SER A 540 41.54 9.87 4.18
N ASP A 541 40.65 10.86 4.06
CA ASP A 541 39.43 10.78 3.25
C ASP A 541 39.71 11.05 1.76
N ILE A 542 40.84 11.68 1.43
CA ILE A 542 41.15 12.19 0.09
C ILE A 542 41.05 11.13 -1.02
N PRO A 543 41.57 9.89 -0.86
CA PRO A 543 41.41 8.87 -1.89
C PRO A 543 39.94 8.55 -2.21
N HIS A 544 39.08 8.59 -1.19
CA HIS A 544 37.64 8.29 -1.31
C HIS A 544 36.88 9.48 -1.89
N VAL A 545 37.24 10.71 -1.50
CA VAL A 545 36.74 11.94 -2.10
C VAL A 545 37.11 12.01 -3.59
N GLN A 546 38.35 11.67 -3.95
CA GLN A 546 38.80 11.63 -5.34
C GLN A 546 38.02 10.57 -6.14
N THR A 547 37.77 9.40 -5.55
CA THR A 547 36.92 8.36 -6.16
C THR A 547 35.49 8.86 -6.39
N ALA A 548 34.91 9.56 -5.40
CA ALA A 548 33.59 10.17 -5.51
C ALA A 548 33.54 11.29 -6.57
N ASN A 549 34.62 12.06 -6.75
CA ASN A 549 34.74 13.06 -7.80
C ASN A 549 34.73 12.40 -9.19
N ILE A 550 35.64 11.46 -9.42
CA ILE A 550 35.80 10.76 -10.71
C ILE A 550 34.51 10.04 -11.14
N THR A 551 33.77 9.49 -10.18
CA THR A 551 32.54 8.76 -10.47
C THR A 551 31.38 9.67 -10.85
N ASN A 552 31.37 10.91 -10.35
CA ASN A 552 30.19 11.79 -10.43
C ASN A 552 30.37 13.04 -11.29
N LEU A 553 31.61 13.49 -11.51
CA LEU A 553 31.93 14.77 -12.14
C LEU A 553 32.93 14.59 -13.30
N PRO A 554 32.74 15.32 -14.42
CA PRO A 554 33.67 15.29 -15.55
C PRO A 554 34.99 16.00 -15.24
N GLU A 555 34.97 17.06 -14.42
CA GLU A 555 36.17 17.79 -14.01
C GLU A 555 36.88 17.06 -12.85
N ASN A 556 38.15 16.74 -13.03
CA ASN A 556 38.92 15.95 -12.09
C ASN A 556 40.25 16.62 -11.75
N TYR A 557 40.66 16.52 -10.49
CA TYR A 557 41.87 17.13 -9.98
C TYR A 557 42.90 16.08 -9.58
N PHE A 558 44.18 16.43 -9.68
CA PHE A 558 45.26 15.62 -9.12
C PHE A 558 45.18 15.61 -7.59
N CYS A 559 45.60 14.50 -6.95
CA CYS A 559 45.58 14.35 -5.48
C CYS A 559 46.25 15.52 -4.73
N LYS A 560 47.34 16.07 -5.29
CA LYS A 560 48.03 17.27 -4.76
C LYS A 560 47.10 18.47 -4.53
N TYR A 561 46.06 18.61 -5.34
CA TYR A 561 45.12 19.72 -5.25
C TYR A 561 44.13 19.58 -4.10
N TYR A 562 43.63 18.36 -3.86
CA TYR A 562 42.82 18.05 -2.67
C TYR A 562 43.64 18.22 -1.39
N LEU A 563 44.90 17.77 -1.39
CA LEU A 563 45.82 17.96 -0.27
C LEU A 563 46.07 19.44 0.02
N TYR A 564 46.29 20.25 -1.01
CA TYR A 564 46.45 21.70 -0.84
C TYR A 564 45.23 22.33 -0.16
N HIS A 565 44.00 21.97 -0.55
CA HIS A 565 42.79 22.47 0.13
C HIS A 565 42.72 22.03 1.60
N ALA A 566 42.95 20.73 1.85
CA ALA A 566 42.87 20.15 3.18
C ALA A 566 43.94 20.70 4.15
N LEU A 567 45.10 21.14 3.63
CA LEU A 567 46.20 21.67 4.42
C LEU A 567 46.13 23.19 4.59
N SER A 568 45.72 23.94 3.55
CA SER A 568 45.63 25.39 3.61
C SER A 568 44.37 25.87 4.36
N TRP A 569 43.24 25.17 4.17
CA TRP A 569 41.96 25.54 4.78
C TRP A 569 41.25 24.32 5.40
N PRO A 570 41.83 23.74 6.47
CA PRO A 570 41.36 22.48 7.03
C PRO A 570 39.91 22.53 7.54
N GLN A 571 39.37 23.71 7.83
CA GLN A 571 38.01 23.90 8.35
C GLN A 571 36.93 23.98 7.26
N LEU A 572 37.28 24.19 5.99
CA LEU A 572 36.30 24.59 4.97
C LEU A 572 35.66 23.42 4.21
N SER A 573 36.35 22.29 4.13
CA SER A 573 35.89 21.15 3.34
C SER A 573 35.25 20.09 4.23
N TYR A 574 34.11 19.55 3.81
CA TYR A 574 33.31 18.59 4.59
C TYR A 574 33.01 17.34 3.77
N VAL A 575 32.84 16.22 4.46
CA VAL A 575 32.45 14.93 3.90
C VAL A 575 31.18 14.43 4.57
N ALA A 576 30.31 13.80 3.79
CA ALA A 576 29.16 13.04 4.28
C ALA A 576 29.53 11.56 4.30
N VAL A 577 29.55 10.98 5.48
CA VAL A 577 29.92 9.58 5.74
C VAL A 577 28.66 8.80 6.07
N ASP A 578 28.46 7.72 5.33
CA ASP A 578 27.40 6.75 5.59
C ASP A 578 27.80 5.86 6.77
N VAL A 579 27.25 6.13 7.97
CA VAL A 579 27.50 5.38 9.19
C VAL A 579 26.38 4.37 9.50
N SER A 580 25.50 4.08 8.53
CA SER A 580 24.50 3.00 8.62
C SER A 580 25.13 1.60 8.68
N ARG A 581 26.35 1.45 8.14
CA ARG A 581 27.12 0.20 8.18
C ARG A 581 28.35 0.39 9.04
N PRO A 582 28.38 -0.14 10.29
CA PRO A 582 29.59 -0.08 11.10
C PRO A 582 30.74 -0.81 10.37
N PRO A 583 31.98 -0.29 10.44
CA PRO A 583 33.13 -0.90 9.78
C PRO A 583 33.34 -2.33 10.29
N LYS A 584 33.63 -3.28 9.39
CA LYS A 584 33.84 -4.69 9.77
C LYS A 584 35.21 -4.89 10.44
N SER A 585 36.11 -3.93 10.26
CA SER A 585 37.46 -3.90 10.81
C SER A 585 37.85 -2.45 11.12
N PRO A 586 38.71 -2.18 12.12
CA PRO A 586 39.26 -0.84 12.39
C PRO A 586 40.00 -0.23 11.19
N TYR A 587 40.38 -1.05 10.20
CA TYR A 587 41.08 -0.63 8.99
C TYR A 587 40.16 -0.40 7.79
N ASP A 588 38.84 -0.66 7.92
CA ASP A 588 37.91 -0.38 6.83
C ASP A 588 37.75 1.14 6.66
N PRO A 589 37.92 1.67 5.45
CA PRO A 589 37.77 3.09 5.21
C PRO A 589 36.32 3.54 5.39
N PRO A 590 36.09 4.80 5.84
CA PRO A 590 34.74 5.35 5.93
C PRO A 590 34.09 5.41 4.55
N LYS A 591 32.81 5.04 4.47
CA LYS A 591 32.04 5.11 3.22
C LYS A 591 31.61 6.55 2.96
N ILE A 592 32.40 7.29 2.20
CA ILE A 592 32.10 8.66 1.81
C ILE A 592 31.09 8.65 0.66
N VAL A 593 29.92 9.26 0.92
CA VAL A 593 28.80 9.33 -0.04
C VAL A 593 28.59 10.73 -0.60
N GLY A 594 29.27 11.74 -0.06
CA GLY A 594 29.33 13.08 -0.62
C GLY A 594 30.42 13.92 0.02
N TYR A 595 30.79 15.03 -0.63
CA TYR A 595 31.73 15.99 -0.09
C TYR A 595 31.54 17.38 -0.72
N VAL A 596 32.02 18.38 -0.01
CA VAL A 596 32.28 19.74 -0.52
C VAL A 596 33.75 20.06 -0.34
N LEU A 597 34.38 20.54 -1.40
CA LEU A 597 35.76 21.01 -1.42
C LEU A 597 35.74 22.52 -1.60
N ALA A 598 36.35 23.22 -0.66
CA ALA A 598 36.25 24.67 -0.54
C ALA A 598 37.58 25.31 -0.14
N LYS A 599 37.78 26.56 -0.55
CA LYS A 599 38.96 27.37 -0.26
C LYS A 599 38.61 28.82 0.05
N MET A 600 39.57 29.56 0.60
CA MET A 600 39.54 31.04 0.54
C MET A 600 40.24 31.51 -0.72
N GLU A 601 39.80 32.63 -1.28
CA GLU A 601 40.55 33.28 -2.36
C GLU A 601 41.76 34.03 -1.76
N GLU A 602 42.96 33.72 -2.27
CA GLU A 602 44.22 34.27 -1.73
C GLU A 602 44.48 35.70 -2.23
N ASP A 603 44.14 35.97 -3.50
CA ASP A 603 44.34 37.27 -4.16
C ASP A 603 43.01 37.77 -4.78
N PRO A 604 42.03 38.22 -3.98
CA PRO A 604 40.73 38.65 -4.49
C PRO A 604 40.84 39.91 -5.37
N ALA A 605 40.37 39.82 -6.62
CA ALA A 605 40.44 40.91 -7.60
C ALA A 605 39.63 42.17 -7.19
N ASP A 606 38.59 42.00 -6.37
CA ASP A 606 37.77 43.07 -5.82
C ASP A 606 38.28 43.60 -4.45
N GLY A 607 39.38 43.02 -3.94
CA GLY A 607 39.93 43.34 -2.62
C GLY A 607 39.08 42.85 -1.45
N ILE A 608 38.03 42.06 -1.69
CA ILE A 608 37.12 41.58 -0.66
C ILE A 608 37.41 40.11 -0.37
N GLN A 609 37.74 39.80 0.89
CA GLN A 609 37.99 38.43 1.33
C GLN A 609 36.71 37.58 1.19
N HIS A 610 36.81 36.51 0.41
CA HIS A 610 35.68 35.63 0.12
C HIS A 610 36.13 34.17 -0.03
N GLY A 611 35.16 33.27 0.14
CA GLY A 611 35.37 31.84 -0.07
C GLY A 611 34.96 31.40 -1.47
N HIS A 612 35.51 30.28 -1.93
CA HIS A 612 35.17 29.68 -3.22
C HIS A 612 34.90 28.18 -3.07
N ILE A 613 33.79 27.71 -3.67
CA ILE A 613 33.45 26.29 -3.74
C ILE A 613 34.05 25.69 -5.00
N THR A 614 35.10 24.90 -4.82
CA THR A 614 35.86 24.26 -5.90
C THR A 614 35.14 23.04 -6.47
N SER A 615 34.50 22.24 -5.62
CA SER A 615 33.79 21.03 -6.04
C SER A 615 32.75 20.60 -5.02
N LEU A 616 31.59 20.16 -5.50
CA LEU A 616 30.53 19.57 -4.71
C LEU A 616 30.04 18.30 -5.41
N SER A 617 30.01 17.18 -4.68
CA SER A 617 29.58 15.91 -5.24
C SER A 617 28.84 15.07 -4.21
N VAL A 618 27.75 14.42 -4.65
CA VAL A 618 27.01 13.43 -3.88
C VAL A 618 26.72 12.23 -4.77
N MET A 619 27.04 11.04 -4.26
CA MET A 619 26.82 9.75 -4.92
C MET A 619 25.38 9.61 -5.36
N ARG A 620 25.16 9.04 -6.55
CA ARG A 620 23.82 8.93 -7.16
C ARG A 620 22.80 8.26 -6.23
N THR A 621 23.22 7.25 -5.48
CA THR A 621 22.42 6.50 -4.50
C THR A 621 22.02 7.30 -3.27
N HIS A 622 22.64 8.47 -3.03
CA HIS A 622 22.43 9.31 -1.84
C HIS A 622 21.97 10.73 -2.20
N ARG A 623 21.53 10.94 -3.45
CA ARG A 623 20.93 12.21 -3.90
C ARG A 623 19.50 12.35 -3.36
N ARG A 624 18.98 13.57 -3.36
CA ARG A 624 17.64 13.93 -2.84
C ARG A 624 17.46 13.75 -1.32
N LEU A 625 18.52 13.41 -0.59
CA LEU A 625 18.58 13.38 0.88
C LEU A 625 18.99 14.72 1.53
N GLY A 626 19.11 15.80 0.74
CA GLY A 626 19.54 17.12 1.23
C GLY A 626 21.03 17.22 1.61
N LEU A 627 21.85 16.19 1.36
CA LEU A 627 23.27 16.18 1.76
C LEU A 627 24.09 17.31 1.12
N ALA A 628 23.86 17.60 -0.16
CA ALA A 628 24.57 18.65 -0.87
C ALA A 628 24.33 20.04 -0.23
N GLU A 629 23.07 20.31 0.16
CA GLU A 629 22.71 21.54 0.86
C GLU A 629 23.40 21.61 2.24
N LYS A 630 23.33 20.53 3.03
CA LYS A 630 23.95 20.49 4.36
C LYS A 630 25.47 20.69 4.29
N LEU A 631 26.15 20.03 3.36
CA LEU A 631 27.59 20.19 3.13
C LEU A 631 27.94 21.64 2.78
N MET A 632 27.19 22.24 1.85
CA MET A 632 27.39 23.63 1.44
C MET A 632 27.19 24.60 2.60
N ARG A 633 26.10 24.45 3.38
CA ARG A 633 25.83 25.32 4.54
C ARG A 633 26.92 25.23 5.62
N GLN A 634 27.45 24.03 5.87
CA GLN A 634 28.56 23.86 6.81
C GLN A 634 29.83 24.59 6.32
N SER A 635 30.16 24.45 5.03
CA SER A 635 31.30 25.16 4.43
C SER A 635 31.12 26.68 4.44
N GLN A 636 29.93 27.18 4.07
CA GLN A 636 29.57 28.60 4.09
C GLN A 636 29.68 29.20 5.49
N ARG A 637 29.15 28.50 6.49
CA ARG A 637 29.31 28.88 7.89
C ARG A 637 30.79 28.97 8.22
N ALA A 638 31.56 27.89 8.05
CA ALA A 638 33.00 27.88 8.34
C ALA A 638 33.80 29.01 7.66
N MET A 639 33.47 29.37 6.41
CA MET A 639 34.06 30.52 5.70
C MET A 639 33.78 31.84 6.41
N ALA A 640 32.54 32.07 6.83
CA ALA A 640 32.14 33.27 7.57
C ALA A 640 32.76 33.30 8.97
N GLU A 641 32.69 32.19 9.72
CA GLU A 641 33.12 32.15 11.13
C GLU A 641 34.64 32.20 11.29
N THR A 642 35.36 31.39 10.49
CA THR A 642 36.80 31.17 10.71
C THR A 642 37.64 32.18 9.94
N PHE A 643 37.18 32.60 8.76
CA PHE A 643 37.96 33.44 7.84
C PHE A 643 37.31 34.80 7.53
N GLY A 644 36.17 35.11 8.13
CA GLY A 644 35.49 36.40 7.95
C GLY A 644 35.05 36.66 6.50
N ALA A 645 34.78 35.61 5.73
CA ALA A 645 34.37 35.73 4.33
C ALA A 645 33.11 36.61 4.21
N HIS A 646 33.14 37.58 3.30
CA HIS A 646 31.98 38.43 3.02
C HIS A 646 30.96 37.75 2.11
N TYR A 647 31.44 36.90 1.21
CA TYR A 647 30.61 36.14 0.29
C TYR A 647 31.26 34.81 -0.04
N VAL A 648 30.50 33.94 -0.68
CA VAL A 648 30.99 32.71 -1.30
C VAL A 648 30.71 32.73 -2.80
N SER A 649 31.69 32.30 -3.59
CA SER A 649 31.57 32.18 -5.04
C SER A 649 31.67 30.73 -5.51
N LEU A 650 31.09 30.44 -6.68
CA LEU A 650 31.23 29.17 -7.37
C LEU A 650 31.04 29.33 -8.89
N HIS A 651 31.51 28.35 -9.65
CA HIS A 651 31.24 28.24 -11.09
C HIS A 651 30.40 27.01 -11.37
N VAL A 652 29.38 27.17 -12.22
CA VAL A 652 28.51 26.07 -12.65
C VAL A 652 28.25 26.12 -14.15
N ARG A 653 28.29 24.96 -14.81
CA ARG A 653 27.90 24.78 -16.22
C ARG A 653 26.50 25.31 -16.47
N VAL A 654 26.34 26.07 -17.55
CA VAL A 654 25.02 26.61 -17.95
C VAL A 654 24.01 25.50 -18.22
N SER A 655 24.46 24.32 -18.66
CA SER A 655 23.62 23.14 -18.89
C SER A 655 23.20 22.39 -17.62
N ASN A 656 23.84 22.63 -16.46
CA ASN A 656 23.60 21.86 -15.24
C ASN A 656 22.37 22.38 -14.46
N THR A 657 21.19 22.13 -15.02
CA THR A 657 19.90 22.56 -14.46
C THR A 657 19.63 22.07 -13.04
N ALA A 658 20.14 20.89 -12.67
CA ALA A 658 19.97 20.32 -11.35
C ALA A 658 20.79 21.09 -10.28
N ALA A 659 22.06 21.40 -10.59
CA ALA A 659 22.90 22.20 -9.71
C ALA A 659 22.40 23.64 -9.61
N LEU A 660 21.90 24.22 -10.71
CA LEU A 660 21.33 25.57 -10.72
C LEU A 660 20.13 25.70 -9.78
N ARG A 661 19.26 24.70 -9.69
CA ARG A 661 18.14 24.70 -8.72
C ARG A 661 18.65 24.69 -7.28
N LEU A 662 19.67 23.87 -6.97
CA LEU A 662 20.27 23.84 -5.63
C LEU A 662 20.89 25.20 -5.28
N TYR A 663 21.73 25.76 -6.16
CA TYR A 663 22.44 26.99 -5.88
C TYR A 663 21.51 28.20 -5.80
N ARG A 664 20.63 28.39 -6.79
CA ARG A 664 19.75 29.55 -6.85
C ARG A 664 18.54 29.44 -5.93
N ASP A 665 17.80 28.34 -6.02
CA ASP A 665 16.47 28.24 -5.40
C ASP A 665 16.56 27.78 -3.93
N THR A 666 17.63 27.09 -3.52
CA THR A 666 17.80 26.55 -2.15
C THR A 666 18.86 27.29 -1.34
N LEU A 667 20.03 27.54 -1.93
CA LEU A 667 21.16 28.16 -1.24
C LEU A 667 21.21 29.68 -1.43
N GLY A 668 20.43 30.27 -2.35
CA GLY A 668 20.35 31.73 -2.51
C GLY A 668 21.51 32.36 -3.29
N PHE A 669 22.24 31.59 -4.10
CA PHE A 669 23.24 32.15 -5.01
C PHE A 669 22.59 32.92 -6.15
N GLY A 670 23.09 34.14 -6.40
CA GLY A 670 22.81 34.93 -7.59
C GLY A 670 23.83 34.66 -8.70
N VAL A 671 23.44 34.87 -9.96
CA VAL A 671 24.39 34.89 -11.08
C VAL A 671 25.04 36.28 -11.13
N ASP A 672 26.36 36.34 -11.01
CA ASP A 672 27.14 37.58 -11.10
C ASP A 672 27.50 37.90 -12.56
N LYS A 673 28.09 36.91 -13.26
CA LYS A 673 28.47 37.04 -14.67
C LYS A 673 28.51 35.68 -15.38
N VAL A 674 28.52 35.71 -16.71
CA VAL A 674 28.74 34.53 -17.57
C VAL A 674 30.17 34.55 -18.08
N GLU A 675 30.92 33.48 -17.82
CA GLU A 675 32.28 33.30 -18.32
C GLU A 675 32.26 32.40 -19.56
N ALA A 676 32.57 33.01 -20.71
CA ALA A 676 32.52 32.32 -21.99
C ALA A 676 33.65 31.29 -22.11
N LYS A 677 33.34 30.07 -22.57
CA LYS A 677 34.29 28.96 -22.77
C LYS A 677 35.14 28.64 -21.53
N TYR A 678 34.52 28.70 -20.35
CA TYR A 678 35.20 28.43 -19.08
C TYR A 678 35.64 26.97 -18.95
N TYR A 679 34.80 26.02 -19.41
CA TYR A 679 35.09 24.59 -19.32
C TYR A 679 35.94 24.10 -20.51
N ALA A 680 36.68 23.01 -20.31
CA ALA A 680 37.64 22.49 -21.28
C ALA A 680 37.01 22.03 -22.62
N ASP A 681 35.71 21.72 -22.62
CA ASP A 681 34.92 21.41 -23.80
C ASP A 681 34.35 22.64 -24.51
N GLY A 682 34.66 23.84 -24.01
CA GLY A 682 34.20 25.11 -24.54
C GLY A 682 32.82 25.54 -24.04
N GLU A 683 32.23 24.85 -23.05
CA GLU A 683 30.98 25.29 -22.43
C GLU A 683 31.18 26.53 -21.55
N ASP A 684 30.19 27.43 -21.56
CA ASP A 684 30.15 28.61 -20.70
C ASP A 684 29.83 28.24 -19.24
N ALA A 685 30.29 29.07 -18.30
CA ALA A 685 29.98 28.95 -16.88
C ALA A 685 29.18 30.16 -16.37
N TYR A 686 28.20 29.91 -15.51
CA TYR A 686 27.71 30.94 -14.60
C TYR A 686 28.69 31.08 -13.43
N SER A 687 29.26 32.27 -13.27
CA SER A 687 29.93 32.68 -12.04
C SER A 687 28.85 33.16 -11.08
N MET A 688 28.66 32.43 -9.98
CA MET A 688 27.60 32.67 -9.01
C MET A 688 28.18 33.14 -7.67
N ARG A 689 27.43 34.02 -6.99
CA ARG A 689 27.82 34.63 -5.72
C ARG A 689 26.66 34.61 -4.73
N MET A 690 26.97 34.36 -3.46
CA MET A 690 26.03 34.45 -2.34
C MET A 690 26.66 35.28 -1.21
N ASP A 691 25.92 36.27 -0.71
CA ASP A 691 26.34 37.10 0.42
C ASP A 691 26.25 36.32 1.75
N LEU A 692 27.24 36.49 2.63
CA LEU A 692 27.31 35.81 3.93
C LEU A 692 27.04 36.76 5.12
N SER A 693 26.66 38.02 4.86
CA SER A 693 26.44 39.05 5.89
C SER A 693 25.33 38.65 6.87
N ASP A 694 24.26 38.01 6.40
CA ASP A 694 23.17 37.54 7.27
C ASP A 694 23.64 36.44 8.24
N ILE A 695 24.51 35.54 7.77
CA ILE A 695 25.11 34.49 8.61
C ILE A 695 26.00 35.14 9.66
N ARG A 696 26.80 36.14 9.28
CA ARG A 696 27.64 36.90 10.22
C ARG A 696 26.82 37.68 11.24
N GLN A 697 25.71 38.30 10.83
CA GLN A 697 24.85 39.06 11.74
C GLN A 697 24.15 38.13 12.74
N ALA A 698 23.59 37.01 12.28
CA ALA A 698 22.99 36.01 13.15
C ALA A 698 23.96 35.48 14.21
N MET A 699 25.25 35.35 13.87
CA MET A 699 26.28 34.96 14.84
C MET A 699 26.61 36.06 15.85
N ILE A 700 26.64 37.33 15.43
CA ILE A 700 26.81 38.45 16.36
C ILE A 700 25.65 38.46 17.36
N ASP A 701 24.44 38.19 16.89
CA ASP A 701 23.24 38.13 17.74
C ASP A 701 23.27 36.91 18.69
N GLU A 702 23.75 35.73 18.25
CA GLU A 702 23.98 34.55 19.12
C GLU A 702 25.04 34.82 20.21
N ILE A 703 26.16 35.48 19.88
CA ILE A 703 27.21 35.81 20.85
C ILE A 703 26.72 36.84 21.88
N ILE A 704 25.84 37.76 21.48
CA ILE A 704 25.23 38.75 22.39
C ILE A 704 24.19 38.08 23.31
N SER A 705 23.47 37.08 22.81
CA SER A 705 22.49 36.27 23.56
C SER A 705 23.13 35.41 24.65
N ASP A 706 24.28 34.77 24.37
CA ASP A 706 24.97 33.89 25.34
C ASP A 706 25.76 34.66 26.43
N GLY A 707 25.66 35.99 26.45
CA GLY A 707 26.28 36.87 27.46
C GLY A 707 25.50 37.02 28.77
N GLU A 708 24.28 36.48 28.87
CA GLU A 708 23.50 36.44 30.12
C GLU A 708 23.83 35.16 30.91
N ASP A 709 24.81 35.27 31.81
CA ASP A 709 25.27 34.23 32.74
C ASP A 709 24.17 33.88 33.77
N GLU A 710 23.25 32.97 33.42
CA GLU A 710 22.35 32.29 34.35
C GLU A 710 23.06 31.11 35.05
N GLY A 711 24.03 31.43 35.91
CA GLY A 711 24.67 30.47 36.80
C GLY A 711 24.38 30.78 38.27
N GLU A 712 23.54 29.98 38.95
CA GLU A 712 23.43 30.05 40.41
C GLU A 712 24.76 29.65 41.10
N PRO A 713 25.16 30.35 42.18
CA PRO A 713 26.42 30.08 42.87
C PRO A 713 26.33 28.77 43.67
N VAL A 714 26.98 27.73 43.17
CA VAL A 714 27.15 26.47 43.91
C VAL A 714 28.21 26.60 45.01
N GLY A 715 27.73 26.76 46.24
CA GLY A 715 28.27 26.11 47.44
C GLY A 715 29.66 26.51 47.93
N SER A 716 29.70 27.40 48.94
CA SER A 716 30.86 27.61 49.80
C SER A 716 30.88 26.64 50.98
N MET A 717 31.89 25.77 51.08
CA MET A 717 32.35 25.21 52.36
C MET A 717 33.84 24.88 52.32
N GLY A 718 34.58 25.48 53.27
CA GLY A 718 35.80 24.89 53.84
C GLY A 718 37.14 25.46 53.40
N ASN A 719 37.55 26.63 53.93
CA ASN A 719 38.77 26.75 54.74
C ASN A 719 38.97 28.18 55.28
N LYS A 720 38.79 28.33 56.60
CA LYS A 720 39.57 29.23 57.47
C LYS A 720 40.96 28.57 57.64
N GLU A 721 42.10 29.20 57.83
CA GLU A 721 42.60 30.44 58.47
C GLU A 721 44.03 30.61 57.85
N ASP A 722 44.62 31.78 57.56
CA ASP A 722 45.19 32.76 58.50
C ASP A 722 45.66 34.04 57.78
N GLU A 723 45.43 35.16 58.47
CA GLU A 723 46.22 36.39 58.66
C GLU A 723 46.99 37.12 57.53
N ALA A 724 46.50 38.35 57.29
CA ALA A 724 47.18 39.64 57.45
C ALA A 724 48.07 40.26 56.34
N ALA A 725 47.71 41.53 56.08
CA ALA A 725 48.54 42.70 55.78
C ALA A 725 49.09 42.94 54.34
N ASP A 726 48.38 43.84 53.67
CA ASP A 726 48.84 45.21 53.34
C ASP A 726 49.23 45.59 51.89
N SER A 727 48.67 46.74 51.54
CA SER A 727 49.04 47.72 50.51
C SER A 727 48.82 47.44 49.01
N LYS A 728 48.16 48.45 48.42
CA LYS A 728 47.65 48.57 47.04
C LYS A 728 48.78 48.51 46.00
N GLY A 729 48.61 47.63 45.01
CA GLY A 729 49.39 47.61 43.76
C GLY A 729 48.61 46.95 42.63
N GLU A 730 48.56 47.63 41.48
CA GLU A 730 47.91 47.25 40.22
C GLU A 730 48.05 45.77 39.84
N LYS A 731 46.96 45.11 39.41
CA LYS A 731 47.04 43.79 38.77
C LYS A 731 46.10 43.62 37.57
N LYS A 732 46.74 43.74 36.40
CA LYS A 732 46.66 42.84 35.24
C LYS A 732 45.87 41.56 35.53
N ARG A 733 44.77 41.36 34.81
CA ARG A 733 44.05 40.08 34.78
C ARG A 733 44.83 39.11 33.88
N LYS A 734 45.35 38.05 34.49
CA LYS A 734 46.01 36.92 33.82
C LYS A 734 44.98 36.18 32.96
N VAL A 735 45.25 36.08 31.65
CA VAL A 735 44.60 35.15 30.74
C VAL A 735 45.10 33.75 31.07
N LYS A 736 44.20 32.85 31.51
CA LYS A 736 44.51 31.42 31.60
C LYS A 736 44.14 30.77 30.28
N VAL A 737 45.17 30.45 29.51
CA VAL A 737 45.16 29.60 28.33
C VAL A 737 44.67 28.21 28.74
N GLY A 738 43.51 27.80 28.25
CA GLY A 738 42.99 26.44 28.37
C GLY A 738 43.80 25.49 27.49
N ARG A 739 44.60 24.64 28.12
CA ARG A 739 45.42 23.59 27.51
C ARG A 739 44.52 22.49 26.93
N ALA A 740 44.95 21.95 25.80
CA ALA A 740 44.52 20.68 25.26
C ALA A 740 44.75 19.52 26.25
N LEU A 741 43.71 18.71 26.44
CA LEU A 741 43.72 17.32 26.90
C LEU A 741 42.84 16.61 25.87
N GLY A 742 43.25 15.56 25.15
CA GLY A 742 44.12 14.45 25.51
C GLY A 742 43.30 13.20 25.27
N VAL A 743 43.55 12.51 24.15
CA VAL A 743 42.87 11.26 23.77
C VAL A 743 43.20 10.20 24.81
N GLY A 744 42.25 9.88 25.68
CA GLY A 744 42.43 8.85 26.70
C GLY A 744 41.47 8.99 27.86
N GLU A 745 40.16 8.97 27.61
CA GLU A 745 39.11 8.60 28.58
C GLU A 745 37.73 8.59 27.88
N LEU A 746 37.59 7.70 26.90
CA LEU A 746 36.29 7.25 26.37
C LEU A 746 36.40 5.73 26.21
N VAL A 747 36.36 5.02 27.33
CA VAL A 747 36.14 3.59 27.39
C VAL A 747 34.98 3.38 28.35
N GLU A 748 33.79 3.12 27.80
CA GLU A 748 32.66 2.61 28.56
C GLU A 748 33.04 1.27 29.19
N ARG A 749 33.11 1.25 30.53
CA ARG A 749 33.13 0.03 31.32
C ARG A 749 31.71 -0.53 31.36
N ASN A 750 31.54 -1.74 30.84
CA ASN A 750 30.31 -2.50 30.92
C ASN A 750 30.21 -3.16 32.31
N GLU A 751 29.46 -2.55 33.24
CA GLU A 751 29.19 -3.07 34.59
C GLU A 751 27.83 -3.79 34.67
N SER A 752 27.65 -4.84 33.86
CA SER A 752 26.58 -5.81 34.09
C SER A 752 27.11 -7.24 33.94
N ALA A 753 27.93 -7.65 34.91
CA ALA A 753 28.17 -9.05 35.24
C ALA A 753 28.68 -9.13 36.69
N GLN A 754 27.75 -9.16 37.65
CA GLN A 754 27.83 -9.89 38.93
C GLN A 754 26.77 -9.37 39.91
N ALA A 755 25.70 -10.14 40.11
CA ALA A 755 25.20 -10.54 41.44
C ALA A 755 23.88 -11.33 41.31
N ALA A 756 23.93 -12.57 41.82
CA ALA A 756 22.85 -13.47 42.26
C ALA A 756 21.82 -13.96 41.22
#